data_AF-A0A845CHM3-F1
#
_entry.id   AF-A0A845CHM3-F1
#
_cell.length_a   1.000
_cell.length_b   1.000
_cell.length_c   1.000
_cell.angle_alpha   90.00
_cell.angle_beta   90.00
_cell.angle_gamma   90.00
#
_symmetry.space_group_name_H-M   'P 1'
#
loop_
_entity.id
_entity.type
_entity.pdbx_description
1 polymer ?
#
loop_
_entity_poly.entity_id
_entity_poly.type
_entity_poly.pdbx_seq_one_letter_code
_entity_poly.pdbx_strand_id
1 'polypeptide(L)'
;MKFREKSTSKFYAFAMAAVFALVLAGCGGGGGGTAAGPDPEPTPMPTPYETALEAITAADTPEAAQAAYDAVKDDVTATAGEMLQAAVDARVAELAKMDRVQEQKMALMTAAGMVDTSDLSTQEAVDAAREAIVALREALDAADDVSDADKAMYMSQLDDAVAAVDEAQGGIDTATRRTNQMEALTSASGTLQAALAALSGQTPTKAQLDAANMALTALSDALMGAEDLTDTEKAPYQREADNAAAPIRTAQAAFDDAEEAAENARNMAMMATAMKLHAGISAPGGTGDTTRTAAYDTTDDSMIAVTIGSVAAVNLSEDEDMPLAARGEWAGMIFTAEPEGEAGTYEAHVYSHIGDPTVTEGAAFSTAYTLTDGETGDVTALTGHATSRVASPSFDQSAGTKEFEKGDNQERVMIAGSYQGVSGTYYCTPTNATTNCRATVADMGFTLMGGTWSFKPSNPAQKLMDTSAADESYASYGWWLHKSEDGSTYTASAFHDYRGTDAGTVAIADLRGTAIYTGGAAGKYALHSTTGGMNDAGHFTADVSLTATFAEDHTIEGTVSNFVGGDGEARDWSVALNSSTVADAGAIAGDPEDSTDTGPQMTVWTIGGNAADAAGQWSGDLREEGDDGVPGIATGTFYAEFGRDGKMVGAFGANK
;
A
#
# COMPACT_ATOMS: atom_id res chain seq x y z
N MET A 1 30.77 -3.36 27.47
CA MET A 1 29.85 -4.13 28.33
C MET A 1 29.89 -5.59 27.89
N LYS A 2 30.03 -6.51 28.85
CA LYS A 2 30.20 -7.97 28.68
C LYS A 2 28.91 -8.69 29.09
N PHE A 3 28.48 -9.67 28.30
CA PHE A 3 27.79 -10.95 28.63
C PHE A 3 27.68 -11.66 27.26
N ARG A 4 28.36 -12.75 26.87
CA ARG A 4 28.93 -13.98 27.46
C ARG A 4 27.89 -15.07 27.78
N GLU A 5 27.63 -15.94 26.79
CA GLU A 5 27.32 -17.38 26.88
C GLU A 5 27.47 -17.93 25.43
N LYS A 6 28.46 -18.71 24.99
CA LYS A 6 29.03 -20.03 25.36
C LYS A 6 28.09 -21.24 25.20
N SER A 7 28.21 -21.93 24.07
CA SER A 7 28.12 -23.39 23.94
C SER A 7 28.79 -23.82 22.61
N THR A 8 30.12 -24.08 22.61
CA THR A 8 30.78 -25.40 22.45
C THR A 8 30.38 -26.16 21.17
N SER A 9 31.13 -26.13 20.07
CA SER A 9 32.47 -26.70 19.77
C SER A 9 32.49 -28.16 19.30
N LYS A 10 32.48 -28.32 17.97
CA LYS A 10 33.37 -29.14 17.11
C LYS A 10 33.69 -30.60 17.45
N PHE A 11 33.36 -31.47 16.48
CA PHE A 11 34.22 -32.44 15.77
C PHE A 11 35.36 -33.10 16.54
N TYR A 12 35.35 -34.43 16.63
CA TYR A 12 36.55 -35.25 16.42
C TYR A 12 36.18 -36.66 15.91
N ALA A 13 36.86 -37.06 14.85
CA ALA A 13 36.87 -38.39 14.27
C ALA A 13 38.20 -39.09 14.55
N PHE A 14 38.16 -40.43 14.45
CA PHE A 14 39.24 -41.38 14.16
C PHE A 14 40.22 -41.89 15.25
N ALA A 15 40.19 -43.23 15.36
CA ALA A 15 41.30 -44.19 15.24
C ALA A 15 42.07 -44.75 16.46
N MET A 16 42.07 -46.10 16.44
CA MET A 16 43.20 -47.03 16.65
C MET A 16 43.51 -47.62 18.05
N ALA A 17 43.20 -48.93 18.13
CA ALA A 17 44.17 -50.05 18.18
C ALA A 17 44.55 -50.70 19.54
N ALA A 18 44.23 -52.01 19.55
CA ALA A 18 45.07 -53.16 19.92
C ALA A 18 45.18 -53.61 21.39
N VAL A 19 44.96 -54.92 21.63
CA VAL A 19 45.99 -55.94 21.99
C VAL A 19 45.37 -57.17 22.71
N PHE A 20 45.56 -58.37 22.12
CA PHE A 20 45.81 -59.73 22.70
C PHE A 20 44.78 -60.36 23.69
N ALA A 21 44.56 -61.68 23.83
CA ALA A 21 45.29 -62.91 23.46
C ALA A 21 44.41 -64.20 23.64
N LEU A 22 44.85 -65.32 23.04
CA LEU A 22 44.68 -66.75 23.43
C LEU A 22 43.24 -67.35 23.47
N VAL A 23 42.91 -68.50 22.85
CA VAL A 23 43.59 -69.82 22.83
C VAL A 23 43.29 -70.60 21.54
N LEU A 24 44.34 -71.16 20.93
CA LEU A 24 44.32 -72.30 20.00
C LEU A 24 44.49 -73.61 20.80
N ALA A 25 43.75 -74.67 20.48
CA ALA A 25 44.21 -76.07 20.35
C ALA A 25 43.06 -77.08 20.55
N GLY A 26 42.85 -77.96 19.57
CA GLY A 26 41.92 -79.08 19.71
C GLY A 26 41.65 -79.96 18.48
N CYS A 27 42.60 -80.09 17.55
CA CYS A 27 42.60 -81.16 16.54
C CYS A 27 43.81 -82.05 16.82
N GLY A 28 43.63 -83.38 16.89
CA GLY A 28 44.77 -84.30 16.93
C GLY A 28 44.45 -85.62 17.62
N GLY A 29 44.37 -86.67 16.81
CA GLY A 29 44.18 -88.04 17.26
C GLY A 29 45.36 -88.60 18.05
N GLY A 30 45.08 -89.65 18.81
CA GLY A 30 46.06 -90.48 19.48
C GLY A 30 45.62 -91.94 19.39
N GLY A 31 46.23 -92.69 18.46
CA GLY A 31 46.16 -94.14 18.44
C GLY A 31 47.14 -94.73 19.46
N GLY A 32 46.69 -95.74 20.20
CA GLY A 32 47.51 -96.54 21.10
C GLY A 32 46.89 -97.92 21.25
N GLY A 33 47.51 -98.92 20.62
CA GLY A 33 47.13 -100.32 20.75
C GLY A 33 47.71 -100.95 22.01
N THR A 34 46.92 -101.83 22.64
CA THR A 34 47.25 -102.92 23.58
C THR A 34 45.88 -103.42 24.07
N ALA A 35 45.58 -104.68 24.35
CA ALA A 35 46.22 -105.97 24.27
C ALA A 35 45.06 -106.98 24.32
N ALA A 36 45.25 -108.21 23.83
CA ALA A 36 44.26 -109.27 23.93
C ALA A 36 43.90 -109.54 25.41
N GLY A 37 42.67 -109.21 25.80
CA GLY A 37 42.07 -109.46 27.11
C GLY A 37 40.84 -110.38 26.99
N PRO A 38 40.42 -110.99 28.10
CA PRO A 38 39.65 -112.23 28.15
C PRO A 38 38.25 -112.11 27.52
N ASP A 39 37.78 -113.25 27.02
CA ASP A 39 36.42 -113.52 26.53
C ASP A 39 35.37 -112.75 27.36
N PRO A 40 34.56 -111.86 26.77
CA PRO A 40 33.60 -111.06 27.51
C PRO A 40 32.61 -111.98 28.22
N GLU A 41 32.51 -111.82 29.53
CA GLU A 41 31.38 -112.34 30.30
C GLU A 41 30.09 -111.94 29.57
N PRO A 42 29.13 -112.86 29.35
CA PRO A 42 27.89 -112.54 28.66
C PRO A 42 27.25 -111.35 29.36
N THR A 43 27.12 -110.24 28.63
CA THR A 43 26.43 -109.05 29.13
C THR A 43 25.08 -109.49 29.68
N PRO A 44 24.73 -109.15 30.93
CA PRO A 44 23.42 -109.46 31.47
C PRO A 44 22.36 -108.99 30.48
N MET A 45 21.37 -109.84 30.18
CA MET A 45 20.28 -109.46 29.28
C MET A 45 19.67 -108.16 29.82
N PRO A 46 19.54 -107.12 28.97
CA PRO A 46 18.97 -105.85 29.41
C PRO A 46 17.60 -106.12 30.02
N THR A 47 17.36 -105.46 31.13
CA THR A 47 16.08 -105.57 31.81
C THR A 47 14.98 -104.97 30.91
N PRO A 48 13.73 -105.43 31.03
CA PRO A 48 12.60 -104.86 30.25
C PRO A 48 12.52 -103.33 30.35
N TYR A 49 12.91 -102.75 31.49
CA TYR A 49 13.01 -101.31 31.69
C TYR A 49 14.07 -100.63 30.79
N GLU A 50 15.29 -101.18 30.71
CA GLU A 50 16.38 -100.60 29.92
C GLU A 50 16.05 -100.64 28.42
N THR A 51 15.48 -101.74 27.93
CA THR A 51 15.06 -101.86 26.53
C THR A 51 13.93 -100.88 26.19
N ALA A 52 12.97 -100.67 27.09
CA ALA A 52 11.90 -99.70 26.87
C ALA A 52 12.41 -98.26 26.88
N LEU A 53 13.34 -97.91 27.79
CA LEU A 53 13.93 -96.58 27.84
C LEU A 53 14.72 -96.26 26.57
N GLU A 54 15.48 -97.22 26.04
CA GLU A 54 16.20 -97.08 24.77
C GLU A 54 15.23 -96.90 23.59
N ALA A 55 14.15 -97.70 23.54
CA ALA A 55 13.12 -97.59 22.52
C ALA A 55 12.34 -96.26 22.57
N ILE A 56 12.02 -95.76 23.77
CA ILE A 56 11.41 -94.44 23.97
C ILE A 56 12.35 -93.34 23.49
N THR A 57 13.64 -93.42 23.84
CA THR A 57 14.64 -92.41 23.44
C THR A 57 14.87 -92.41 21.93
N ALA A 58 14.84 -93.58 21.29
CA ALA A 58 15.00 -93.74 19.85
C ALA A 58 13.72 -93.47 19.04
N ALA A 59 12.59 -93.19 19.69
CA ALA A 59 11.33 -92.98 18.99
C ALA A 59 11.35 -91.65 18.21
N ASP A 60 11.02 -91.72 16.91
CA ASP A 60 10.93 -90.54 16.03
C ASP A 60 9.51 -89.93 15.99
N THR A 61 8.53 -90.56 16.64
CA THR A 61 7.16 -90.02 16.77
C THR A 61 6.62 -90.17 18.20
N PRO A 62 5.69 -89.29 18.62
CA PRO A 62 5.01 -89.42 19.91
C PRO A 62 4.34 -90.78 20.11
N GLU A 63 3.72 -91.32 19.05
CA GLU A 63 3.04 -92.61 19.07
C GLU A 63 4.02 -93.76 19.27
N ALA A 64 5.21 -93.69 18.66
CA ALA A 64 6.24 -94.69 18.83
C ALA A 64 6.81 -94.70 20.26
N ALA A 65 6.99 -93.52 20.88
CA ALA A 65 7.42 -93.42 22.27
C ALA A 65 6.38 -94.01 23.23
N GLN A 66 5.10 -93.68 23.04
CA GLN A 66 4.01 -94.21 23.85
C GLN A 66 3.84 -95.72 23.68
N ALA A 67 3.97 -96.23 22.45
CA ALA A 67 3.90 -97.66 22.16
C ALA A 67 5.04 -98.46 22.83
N ALA A 68 6.24 -97.89 22.92
CA ALA A 68 7.38 -98.51 23.61
C ALA A 68 7.14 -98.64 25.13
N TYR A 69 6.48 -97.66 25.75
CA TYR A 69 6.05 -97.74 27.16
C TYR A 69 4.93 -98.76 27.37
N ASP A 70 3.89 -98.71 26.52
CA ASP A 70 2.73 -99.61 26.62
C ASP A 70 3.10 -101.08 26.50
N ALA A 71 4.18 -101.41 25.78
CA ALA A 71 4.70 -102.76 25.62
C ALA A 71 5.26 -103.39 26.90
N VAL A 72 5.65 -102.59 27.90
CA VAL A 72 6.32 -103.08 29.12
C VAL A 72 5.61 -102.68 30.42
N LYS A 73 4.60 -101.80 30.37
CA LYS A 73 3.98 -101.21 31.57
C LYS A 73 3.40 -102.23 32.57
N ASP A 74 2.96 -103.38 32.08
CA ASP A 74 2.40 -104.46 32.92
C ASP A 74 3.50 -105.34 33.55
N ASP A 75 4.73 -105.29 33.02
CA ASP A 75 5.88 -106.13 33.41
C ASP A 75 6.90 -105.39 34.29
N VAL A 76 6.75 -104.08 34.47
CA VAL A 76 7.65 -103.25 35.30
C VAL A 76 7.01 -102.89 36.64
N THR A 77 7.84 -102.55 37.63
CA THR A 77 7.32 -102.02 38.91
C THR A 77 6.65 -100.66 38.70
N ALA A 78 5.71 -100.28 39.58
CA ALA A 78 5.03 -98.98 39.49
C ALA A 78 6.01 -97.80 39.40
N THR A 79 7.08 -97.80 40.18
CA THR A 79 8.12 -96.76 40.14
C THR A 79 8.86 -96.72 38.79
N ALA A 80 9.18 -97.89 38.23
CA ALA A 80 9.79 -97.98 36.90
C ALA A 80 8.82 -97.51 35.80
N GLY A 81 7.52 -97.80 35.95
CA GLY A 81 6.47 -97.30 35.06
C GLY A 81 6.37 -95.77 35.08
N GLU A 82 6.37 -95.14 36.26
CA GLU A 82 6.38 -93.67 36.40
C GLU A 82 7.60 -93.04 35.72
N MET A 83 8.78 -93.64 35.88
CA MET A 83 10.00 -93.17 35.22
C MET A 83 9.94 -93.29 33.69
N LEU A 84 9.38 -94.39 33.16
CA LEU A 84 9.23 -94.57 31.71
C LEU A 84 8.18 -93.61 31.14
N GLN A 85 7.05 -93.38 31.81
CA GLN A 85 6.06 -92.40 31.36
C GLN A 85 6.65 -90.98 31.35
N ALA A 86 7.43 -90.60 32.36
CA ALA A 86 8.15 -89.32 32.35
C ALA A 86 9.15 -89.22 31.18
N ALA A 87 9.79 -90.34 30.80
CA ALA A 87 10.66 -90.39 29.62
C ALA A 87 9.85 -90.24 28.31
N VAL A 88 8.65 -90.81 28.22
CA VAL A 88 7.73 -90.58 27.08
C VAL A 88 7.35 -89.11 27.00
N ASP A 89 6.89 -88.51 28.11
CA ASP A 89 6.48 -87.10 28.13
C ASP A 89 7.63 -86.16 27.75
N ALA A 90 8.84 -86.47 28.23
CA ALA A 90 10.06 -85.74 27.85
C ALA A 90 10.38 -85.90 26.35
N ARG A 91 10.27 -87.11 25.79
CA ARG A 91 10.51 -87.35 24.36
C ARG A 91 9.45 -86.68 23.48
N VAL A 92 8.17 -86.73 23.86
CA VAL A 92 7.09 -86.04 23.14
C VAL A 92 7.32 -84.53 23.13
N ALA A 93 7.74 -83.96 24.27
CA ALA A 93 8.09 -82.55 24.35
C ALA A 93 9.32 -82.19 23.48
N GLU A 94 10.31 -83.07 23.41
CA GLU A 94 11.48 -82.93 22.55
C GLU A 94 11.10 -82.97 21.06
N LEU A 95 10.30 -83.95 20.63
CA LEU A 95 9.82 -84.06 19.25
C LEU A 95 8.98 -82.85 18.84
N ALA A 96 8.05 -82.41 19.70
CA ALA A 96 7.28 -81.19 19.46
C ALA A 96 8.17 -79.94 19.36
N LYS A 97 9.30 -79.90 20.10
CA LYS A 97 10.29 -78.84 19.95
C LYS A 97 11.02 -78.94 18.61
N MET A 98 11.43 -80.14 18.19
CA MET A 98 12.09 -80.34 16.90
C MET A 98 11.20 -79.90 15.72
N ASP A 99 9.91 -80.21 15.76
CA ASP A 99 8.94 -79.78 14.75
C ASP A 99 8.83 -78.25 14.67
N ARG A 100 8.72 -77.56 15.84
CA ARG A 100 8.72 -76.09 15.89
C ARG A 100 10.02 -75.49 15.36
N VAL A 101 11.18 -76.07 15.70
CA VAL A 101 12.48 -75.64 15.16
C VAL A 101 12.49 -75.76 13.64
N GLN A 102 11.98 -76.86 13.08
CA GLN A 102 11.94 -77.06 11.64
C GLN A 102 11.02 -76.04 10.94
N GLU A 103 9.84 -75.78 11.51
CA GLU A 103 8.91 -74.76 11.00
C GLU A 103 9.54 -73.36 11.04
N GLN A 104 10.16 -72.97 12.16
CA GLN A 104 10.86 -71.70 12.30
C GLN A 104 12.05 -71.58 11.33
N LYS A 105 12.83 -72.65 11.12
CA LYS A 105 13.92 -72.67 10.12
C LYS A 105 13.41 -72.51 8.70
N MET A 106 12.29 -73.15 8.34
CA MET A 106 11.68 -72.95 7.01
C MET A 106 11.20 -71.50 6.84
N ALA A 107 10.54 -70.92 7.84
CA ALA A 107 10.11 -69.53 7.80
C ALA A 107 11.30 -68.56 7.62
N LEU A 108 12.40 -68.76 8.34
CA LEU A 108 13.65 -68.00 8.18
C LEU A 108 14.23 -68.15 6.77
N MET A 109 14.31 -69.38 6.25
CA MET A 109 14.83 -69.63 4.91
C MET A 109 13.96 -68.98 3.82
N THR A 110 12.63 -69.03 3.96
CA THR A 110 11.70 -68.36 3.05
C THR A 110 11.87 -66.84 3.11
N ALA A 111 11.87 -66.25 4.31
CA ALA A 111 12.01 -64.80 4.47
C ALA A 111 13.37 -64.31 3.94
N ALA A 112 14.45 -65.03 4.21
CA ALA A 112 15.77 -64.72 3.67
C ALA A 112 15.82 -64.82 2.14
N GLY A 113 15.13 -65.81 1.56
CA GLY A 113 15.04 -65.97 0.10
C GLY A 113 14.22 -64.88 -0.61
N MET A 114 13.41 -64.10 0.12
CA MET A 114 12.68 -62.95 -0.42
C MET A 114 13.54 -61.69 -0.49
N VAL A 115 14.67 -61.64 0.22
CA VAL A 115 15.59 -60.49 0.21
C VAL A 115 16.42 -60.53 -1.07
N ASP A 116 15.98 -59.80 -2.09
CA ASP A 116 16.72 -59.60 -3.34
C ASP A 116 17.46 -58.26 -3.34
N THR A 117 18.78 -58.32 -3.29
CA THR A 117 19.67 -57.13 -3.38
C THR A 117 20.48 -57.12 -4.67
N SER A 118 20.11 -57.92 -5.68
CA SER A 118 20.88 -58.06 -6.92
C SER A 118 20.71 -56.87 -7.88
N ASP A 119 19.57 -56.19 -7.83
CA ASP A 119 19.28 -54.97 -8.57
C ASP A 119 18.54 -53.96 -7.69
N LEU A 120 19.27 -52.98 -7.16
CA LEU A 120 18.74 -51.88 -6.36
C LEU A 120 18.82 -50.54 -7.11
N SER A 121 18.77 -50.58 -8.45
CA SER A 121 18.96 -49.39 -9.29
C SER A 121 17.74 -48.46 -9.36
N THR A 122 16.60 -48.88 -8.84
CA THR A 122 15.35 -48.11 -8.83
C THR A 122 14.76 -48.00 -7.43
N GLN A 123 13.96 -46.95 -7.17
CA GLN A 123 13.32 -46.76 -5.87
C GLN A 123 12.37 -47.90 -5.53
N GLU A 124 11.63 -48.40 -6.53
CA GLU A 124 10.70 -49.52 -6.37
C GLU A 124 11.44 -50.80 -5.91
N ALA A 125 12.63 -51.06 -6.44
CA ALA A 125 13.45 -52.19 -6.02
C ALA A 125 14.00 -52.02 -4.59
N VAL A 126 14.42 -50.81 -4.21
CA VAL A 126 14.85 -50.49 -2.83
C VAL A 126 13.72 -50.67 -1.82
N ASP A 127 12.51 -50.23 -2.16
CA ASP A 127 11.33 -50.37 -1.30
C ASP A 127 10.92 -51.85 -1.13
N ALA A 128 10.94 -52.63 -2.21
CA ALA A 128 10.69 -54.07 -2.17
C ALA A 128 11.72 -54.82 -1.30
N ALA A 129 13.01 -54.47 -1.41
CA ALA A 129 14.07 -55.05 -0.57
C ALA A 129 13.89 -54.69 0.90
N ARG A 130 13.44 -53.46 1.24
CA ARG A 130 13.13 -53.06 2.62
C ARG A 130 11.98 -53.86 3.22
N GLU A 131 10.92 -54.11 2.45
CA GLU A 131 9.79 -54.94 2.90
C GLU A 131 10.25 -56.37 3.21
N ALA A 132 11.10 -56.95 2.34
CA ALA A 132 11.68 -58.27 2.57
C ALA A 132 12.61 -58.32 3.81
N ILE A 133 13.42 -57.26 4.03
CA ILE A 133 14.26 -57.10 5.24
C ILE A 133 13.40 -57.07 6.51
N VAL A 134 12.25 -56.40 6.50
CA VAL A 134 11.30 -56.38 7.62
C VAL A 134 10.75 -57.78 7.88
N ALA A 135 10.31 -58.48 6.84
CA ALA A 135 9.83 -59.86 6.97
C ALA A 135 10.89 -60.81 7.54
N LEU A 136 12.16 -60.65 7.15
CA LEU A 136 13.27 -61.43 7.72
C LEU A 136 13.53 -61.11 9.20
N ARG A 137 13.42 -59.84 9.61
CA ARG A 137 13.52 -59.45 11.03
C ARG A 137 12.40 -60.06 11.87
N GLU A 138 11.17 -59.99 11.40
CA GLU A 138 10.02 -60.58 12.08
C GLU A 138 10.17 -62.10 12.20
N ALA A 139 10.66 -62.78 11.16
CA ALA A 139 10.95 -64.21 11.20
C ALA A 139 12.08 -64.56 12.20
N LEU A 140 13.12 -63.73 12.32
CA LEU A 140 14.20 -63.86 13.31
C LEU A 140 13.71 -63.70 14.74
N ASP A 141 12.86 -62.71 14.98
CA ASP A 141 12.28 -62.44 16.30
C ASP A 141 11.33 -63.57 16.73
N ALA A 142 10.58 -64.17 15.81
CA ALA A 142 9.67 -65.28 16.11
C ALA A 142 10.35 -66.66 16.27
N ALA A 143 11.63 -66.78 15.93
CA ALA A 143 12.36 -68.06 15.88
C ALA A 143 12.90 -68.52 17.25
N ASP A 144 12.08 -68.53 18.31
CA ASP A 144 12.53 -68.74 19.69
C ASP A 144 13.22 -70.08 20.00
N ASP A 145 12.88 -71.15 19.25
CA ASP A 145 13.45 -72.48 19.48
C ASP A 145 14.72 -72.74 18.61
N VAL A 146 15.02 -71.85 17.64
CA VAL A 146 16.18 -71.96 16.75
C VAL A 146 17.47 -71.59 17.48
N SER A 147 18.55 -72.32 17.19
CA SER A 147 19.85 -72.08 17.83
C SER A 147 20.43 -70.71 17.48
N ASP A 148 21.17 -70.11 18.41
CA ASP A 148 21.85 -68.82 18.19
C ASP A 148 22.82 -68.88 17.01
N ALA A 149 23.45 -70.03 16.76
CA ALA A 149 24.35 -70.23 15.63
C ALA A 149 23.61 -70.15 14.28
N ASP A 150 22.42 -70.75 14.19
CA ASP A 150 21.58 -70.65 12.99
C ASP A 150 21.05 -69.22 12.82
N LYS A 151 20.60 -68.57 13.91
CA LYS A 151 20.16 -67.16 13.86
C LYS A 151 21.28 -66.23 13.41
N ALA A 152 22.51 -66.42 13.89
CA ALA A 152 23.66 -65.59 13.55
C ALA A 152 23.95 -65.58 12.04
N MET A 153 23.74 -66.70 11.34
CA MET A 153 23.88 -66.76 9.88
C MET A 153 22.89 -65.83 9.18
N TYR A 154 21.61 -65.88 9.56
CA TYR A 154 20.57 -65.02 8.98
C TYR A 154 20.70 -63.56 9.41
N MET A 155 21.16 -63.29 10.63
CA MET A 155 21.49 -61.93 11.08
C MET A 155 22.62 -61.30 10.25
N SER A 156 23.65 -62.07 9.87
CA SER A 156 24.69 -61.58 8.96
C SER A 156 24.14 -61.22 7.58
N GLN A 157 23.24 -62.03 7.03
CA GLN A 157 22.60 -61.73 5.74
C GLN A 157 21.71 -60.50 5.82
N LEU A 158 20.99 -60.34 6.93
CA LEU A 158 20.17 -59.16 7.20
C LEU A 158 21.02 -57.89 7.25
N ASP A 159 22.16 -57.92 7.95
CA ASP A 159 23.06 -56.76 8.05
C ASP A 159 23.65 -56.38 6.69
N ASP A 160 24.11 -57.37 5.90
CA ASP A 160 24.61 -57.15 4.54
C ASP A 160 23.52 -56.54 3.63
N ALA A 161 22.29 -57.04 3.72
CA ALA A 161 21.17 -56.54 2.94
C ALA A 161 20.76 -55.11 3.32
N VAL A 162 20.74 -54.80 4.62
CA VAL A 162 20.48 -53.43 5.12
C VAL A 162 21.54 -52.47 4.60
N ALA A 163 22.82 -52.83 4.67
CA ALA A 163 23.91 -52.00 4.16
C ALA A 163 23.79 -51.73 2.66
N ALA A 164 23.46 -52.76 1.86
CA ALA A 164 23.26 -52.62 0.41
C ALA A 164 22.07 -51.70 0.06
N VAL A 165 20.95 -51.83 0.78
CA VAL A 165 19.76 -50.99 0.62
C VAL A 165 20.04 -49.53 0.98
N ASP A 166 20.77 -49.27 2.07
CA ASP A 166 21.11 -47.92 2.49
C ASP A 166 22.09 -47.24 1.51
N GLU A 167 23.07 -47.99 0.99
CA GLU A 167 23.98 -47.50 -0.07
C GLU A 167 23.22 -47.17 -1.36
N ALA A 168 22.32 -48.05 -1.79
CA ALA A 168 21.50 -47.84 -2.98
C ALA A 168 20.57 -46.63 -2.85
N GLN A 169 19.89 -46.48 -1.71
CA GLN A 169 19.06 -45.30 -1.43
C GLN A 169 19.88 -44.01 -1.49
N GLY A 170 21.09 -44.00 -0.89
CA GLY A 170 21.99 -42.85 -0.96
C GLY A 170 22.37 -42.47 -2.39
N GLY A 171 22.55 -43.47 -3.27
CA GLY A 171 22.75 -43.27 -4.71
C GLY A 171 21.56 -42.65 -5.42
N ILE A 172 20.35 -43.18 -5.19
CA ILE A 172 19.09 -42.68 -5.80
C ILE A 172 18.79 -41.25 -5.34
N ASP A 173 18.95 -40.96 -4.06
CA ASP A 173 18.72 -39.63 -3.49
C ASP A 173 19.67 -38.61 -4.12
N THR A 174 20.94 -38.99 -4.31
CA THR A 174 21.95 -38.13 -4.96
C THR A 174 21.60 -37.87 -6.43
N ALA A 175 21.18 -38.89 -7.18
CA ALA A 175 20.74 -38.73 -8.57
C ALA A 175 19.52 -37.79 -8.68
N THR A 176 18.56 -37.93 -7.77
CA THR A 176 17.37 -37.06 -7.70
C THR A 176 17.76 -35.61 -7.38
N ARG A 177 18.65 -35.39 -6.40
CA ARG A 177 19.16 -34.04 -6.07
C ARG A 177 19.90 -33.42 -7.26
N ARG A 178 20.74 -34.18 -7.97
CA ARG A 178 21.45 -33.71 -9.18
C ARG A 178 20.48 -33.25 -10.27
N THR A 179 19.42 -34.01 -10.53
CA THR A 179 18.38 -33.62 -11.50
C THR A 179 17.71 -32.30 -11.10
N ASN A 180 17.29 -32.17 -9.84
CA ASN A 180 16.65 -30.94 -9.34
C ASN A 180 17.61 -29.73 -9.40
N GLN A 181 18.89 -29.92 -9.08
CA GLN A 181 19.91 -28.87 -9.19
C GLN A 181 20.14 -28.43 -10.64
N MET A 182 20.11 -29.37 -11.61
CA MET A 182 20.24 -29.06 -13.03
C MET A 182 19.02 -28.30 -13.57
N GLU A 183 17.81 -28.67 -13.15
CA GLU A 183 16.57 -27.96 -13.51
C GLU A 183 16.58 -26.53 -12.95
N ALA A 184 17.02 -26.34 -11.70
CA ALA A 184 17.15 -25.02 -11.09
C ALA A 184 18.14 -24.12 -11.86
N LEU A 185 19.30 -24.64 -12.26
CA LEU A 185 20.26 -23.92 -13.09
C LEU A 185 19.69 -23.56 -14.47
N THR A 186 19.00 -24.50 -15.12
CA THR A 186 18.37 -24.27 -16.43
C THR A 186 17.30 -23.18 -16.34
N SER A 187 16.46 -23.22 -15.30
CA SER A 187 15.40 -22.23 -15.07
C SER A 187 15.97 -20.84 -14.78
N ALA A 188 16.97 -20.74 -13.92
CA ALA A 188 17.64 -19.48 -13.58
C ALA A 188 18.35 -18.88 -14.81
N SER A 189 19.02 -19.71 -15.61
CA SER A 189 19.64 -19.31 -16.88
C SER A 189 18.60 -18.75 -17.86
N GLY A 190 17.48 -19.44 -18.09
CA GLY A 190 16.41 -18.95 -18.96
C GLY A 190 15.82 -17.61 -18.50
N THR A 191 15.68 -17.42 -17.18
CA THR A 191 15.23 -16.15 -16.58
C THR A 191 16.23 -15.03 -16.83
N LEU A 192 17.53 -15.30 -16.65
CA LEU A 192 18.59 -14.34 -16.93
C LEU A 192 18.63 -13.94 -18.41
N GLN A 193 18.52 -14.89 -19.34
CA GLN A 193 18.49 -14.60 -20.78
C GLN A 193 17.31 -13.71 -21.16
N ALA A 194 16.12 -13.98 -20.62
CA ALA A 194 14.95 -13.14 -20.84
C ALA A 194 15.14 -11.72 -20.30
N ALA A 195 15.71 -11.58 -19.10
CA ALA A 195 16.00 -10.28 -18.50
C ALA A 195 17.07 -9.50 -19.30
N LEU A 196 18.13 -10.18 -19.77
CA LEU A 196 19.15 -9.57 -20.63
C LEU A 196 18.57 -9.12 -21.98
N ALA A 197 17.66 -9.90 -22.58
CA ALA A 197 16.98 -9.50 -23.82
C ALA A 197 16.16 -8.21 -23.63
N ALA A 198 15.53 -8.03 -22.46
CA ALA A 198 14.80 -6.81 -22.12
C ALA A 198 15.70 -5.57 -22.00
N LEU A 199 17.01 -5.73 -21.75
CA LEU A 199 17.98 -4.63 -21.70
C LEU A 199 18.42 -4.12 -23.08
N SER A 200 18.05 -4.79 -24.18
CA SER A 200 18.52 -4.46 -25.53
C SER A 200 17.95 -3.16 -26.16
N GLY A 201 17.13 -2.40 -25.42
CA GLY A 201 16.60 -1.08 -25.84
C GLY A 201 17.61 0.06 -25.72
N GLN A 202 17.29 1.24 -26.31
CA GLN A 202 18.18 2.42 -26.29
C GLN A 202 18.38 3.04 -24.89
N THR A 203 17.40 2.87 -23.99
CA THR A 203 17.51 3.32 -22.60
C THR A 203 16.76 2.31 -21.72
N PRO A 204 17.47 1.46 -20.96
CA PRO A 204 16.82 0.51 -20.07
C PRO A 204 16.10 1.26 -18.95
N THR A 205 14.93 0.77 -18.54
CA THR A 205 14.21 1.29 -17.38
C THR A 205 14.78 0.72 -16.08
N LYS A 206 14.56 1.40 -14.95
CA LYS A 206 14.95 0.91 -13.62
C LYS A 206 14.42 -0.50 -13.33
N ALA A 207 13.16 -0.76 -13.70
CA ALA A 207 12.54 -2.09 -13.52
C ALA A 207 13.24 -3.20 -14.32
N GLN A 208 13.69 -2.90 -15.55
CA GLN A 208 14.43 -3.88 -16.37
C GLN A 208 15.82 -4.16 -15.80
N LEU A 209 16.51 -3.15 -15.26
CA LEU A 209 17.80 -3.32 -14.57
C LEU A 209 17.66 -4.16 -13.30
N ASP A 210 16.64 -3.89 -12.49
CA ASP A 210 16.39 -4.66 -11.28
C ASP A 210 16.05 -6.12 -11.59
N ALA A 211 15.23 -6.38 -12.61
CA ALA A 211 14.94 -7.73 -13.08
C ALA A 211 16.19 -8.49 -13.53
N ALA A 212 17.11 -7.84 -14.26
CA ALA A 212 18.35 -8.46 -14.71
C ALA A 212 19.32 -8.74 -13.55
N ASN A 213 19.46 -7.83 -12.60
CA ASN A 213 20.26 -8.03 -11.39
C ASN A 213 19.71 -9.16 -10.51
N MET A 214 18.38 -9.22 -10.34
CA MET A 214 17.73 -10.32 -9.62
C MET A 214 17.95 -11.66 -10.31
N ALA A 215 17.83 -11.73 -11.64
CA ALA A 215 18.05 -12.95 -12.40
C ALA A 215 19.52 -13.42 -12.33
N LEU A 216 20.48 -12.50 -12.37
CA LEU A 216 21.90 -12.82 -12.20
C LEU A 216 22.19 -13.37 -10.79
N THR A 217 21.55 -12.78 -9.77
CA THR A 217 21.65 -13.26 -8.38
C THR A 217 21.05 -14.66 -8.24
N ALA A 218 19.87 -14.90 -8.80
CA ALA A 218 19.21 -16.21 -8.78
C ALA A 218 20.06 -17.30 -9.46
N LEU A 219 20.71 -17.00 -10.59
CA LEU A 219 21.64 -17.93 -11.23
C LEU A 219 22.88 -18.21 -10.37
N SER A 220 23.43 -17.18 -9.72
CA SER A 220 24.57 -17.31 -8.81
C SER A 220 24.22 -18.16 -7.57
N ASP A 221 23.03 -17.96 -7.00
CA ASP A 221 22.53 -18.76 -5.88
C ASP A 221 22.30 -20.22 -6.29
N ALA A 222 21.72 -20.45 -7.47
CA ALA A 222 21.55 -21.81 -8.02
C ALA A 222 22.90 -22.51 -8.25
N LEU A 223 23.93 -21.79 -8.72
CA LEU A 223 25.30 -22.30 -8.86
C LEU A 223 25.93 -22.71 -7.52
N MET A 224 25.73 -21.90 -6.48
CA MET A 224 26.20 -22.19 -5.13
C MET A 224 25.47 -23.40 -4.51
N GLY A 225 24.15 -23.49 -4.70
CA GLY A 225 23.32 -24.59 -4.18
C GLY A 225 23.45 -25.92 -4.93
N ALA A 226 24.10 -25.92 -6.10
CA ALA A 226 24.32 -27.11 -6.92
C ALA A 226 25.48 -28.00 -6.42
N GLU A 227 25.52 -28.34 -5.14
CA GLU A 227 26.66 -29.04 -4.51
C GLU A 227 26.92 -30.45 -5.06
N ASP A 228 25.89 -31.13 -5.56
CA ASP A 228 26.04 -32.49 -6.10
C ASP A 228 26.48 -32.48 -7.59
N LEU A 229 26.54 -31.33 -8.27
CA LEU A 229 27.00 -31.21 -9.66
C LEU A 229 28.51 -31.00 -9.77
N THR A 230 29.11 -31.54 -10.84
CA THR A 230 30.54 -31.36 -11.14
C THR A 230 30.85 -29.97 -11.69
N ASP A 231 32.11 -29.53 -11.57
CA ASP A 231 32.55 -28.26 -12.16
C ASP A 231 32.31 -28.18 -13.68
N THR A 232 32.46 -29.31 -14.38
CA THR A 232 32.17 -29.42 -15.82
C THR A 232 30.71 -29.11 -16.13
N GLU A 233 29.79 -29.57 -15.28
CA GLU A 233 28.34 -29.34 -15.42
C GLU A 233 27.97 -27.90 -15.09
N LYS A 234 28.66 -27.26 -14.14
CA LYS A 234 28.46 -25.85 -13.75
C LYS A 234 29.08 -24.86 -14.73
N ALA A 235 30.15 -25.24 -15.42
CA ALA A 235 30.93 -24.37 -16.30
C ALA A 235 30.13 -23.54 -17.33
N PRO A 236 29.13 -24.08 -18.07
CA PRO A 236 28.34 -23.27 -19.00
C PRO A 236 27.55 -22.15 -18.30
N TYR A 237 26.92 -22.45 -17.17
CA TYR A 237 26.14 -21.50 -16.38
C TYR A 237 27.02 -20.44 -15.70
N GLN A 238 28.19 -20.83 -15.20
CA GLN A 238 29.16 -19.88 -14.65
C GLN A 238 29.60 -18.87 -15.72
N ARG A 239 29.94 -19.36 -16.92
CA ARG A 239 30.32 -18.49 -18.04
C ARG A 239 29.19 -17.55 -18.44
N GLU A 240 27.95 -18.02 -18.39
CA GLU A 240 26.78 -17.19 -18.66
C GLU A 240 26.61 -16.08 -17.62
N ALA A 241 26.70 -16.39 -16.33
CA ALA A 241 26.67 -15.41 -15.26
C ALA A 241 27.78 -14.35 -15.42
N ASP A 242 29.01 -14.80 -15.70
CA ASP A 242 30.16 -13.91 -15.94
C ASP A 242 29.94 -13.00 -17.16
N ASN A 243 29.40 -13.55 -18.25
CA ASN A 243 29.09 -12.80 -19.48
C ASN A 243 27.93 -11.81 -19.29
N ALA A 244 26.98 -12.08 -18.40
CA ALA A 244 25.84 -11.23 -18.11
C ALA A 244 26.21 -9.99 -17.27
N ALA A 245 27.24 -10.08 -16.43
CA ALA A 245 27.64 -8.98 -15.55
C ALA A 245 28.14 -7.73 -16.31
N ALA A 246 28.73 -7.89 -17.51
CA ALA A 246 29.16 -6.77 -18.34
C ALA A 246 27.99 -5.97 -18.96
N PRO A 247 27.03 -6.57 -19.70
CA PRO A 247 25.90 -5.85 -20.28
C PRO A 247 25.00 -5.22 -19.22
N ILE A 248 24.79 -5.85 -18.06
CA ILE A 248 24.03 -5.25 -16.94
C ILE A 248 24.70 -3.96 -16.45
N ARG A 249 26.03 -3.95 -16.28
CA ARG A 249 26.77 -2.73 -15.89
C ARG A 249 26.71 -1.64 -16.95
N THR A 250 26.84 -2.00 -18.23
CA THR A 250 26.70 -1.04 -19.34
C THR A 250 25.29 -0.43 -19.37
N ALA A 251 24.26 -1.25 -19.16
CA ALA A 251 22.88 -0.82 -19.09
C ALA A 251 22.63 0.10 -17.89
N GLN A 252 23.22 -0.19 -16.73
CA GLN A 252 23.13 0.66 -15.54
C GLN A 252 23.75 2.04 -15.80
N ALA A 253 24.96 2.10 -16.36
CA ALA A 253 25.60 3.38 -16.69
C ALA A 253 24.76 4.20 -17.69
N ALA A 254 24.17 3.55 -18.70
CA ALA A 254 23.30 4.23 -19.66
C ALA A 254 22.00 4.77 -19.02
N PHE A 255 21.46 4.08 -18.02
CA PHE A 255 20.33 4.58 -17.23
C PHE A 255 20.72 5.79 -16.38
N ASP A 256 21.84 5.70 -15.66
CA ASP A 256 22.36 6.77 -14.81
C ASP A 256 22.66 8.03 -15.65
N ASP A 257 23.31 7.87 -16.80
CA ASP A 257 23.58 8.97 -17.75
C ASP A 257 22.27 9.61 -18.27
N ALA A 258 21.23 8.81 -18.52
CA ALA A 258 19.94 9.31 -18.99
C ALA A 258 19.17 10.04 -17.89
N GLU A 259 19.25 9.57 -16.64
CA GLU A 259 18.68 10.23 -15.47
C GLU A 259 19.38 11.57 -15.21
N GLU A 260 20.71 11.61 -15.23
CA GLU A 260 21.50 12.83 -15.10
C GLU A 260 21.18 13.81 -16.25
N ALA A 261 21.09 13.33 -17.49
CA ALA A 261 20.71 14.17 -18.63
C ALA A 261 19.28 14.73 -18.49
N ALA A 262 18.33 13.93 -17.99
CA ALA A 262 16.97 14.37 -17.74
C ALA A 262 16.90 15.38 -16.59
N GLU A 263 17.65 15.18 -15.51
CA GLU A 263 17.77 16.11 -14.39
C GLU A 263 18.40 17.44 -14.84
N ASN A 264 19.50 17.38 -15.59
CA ASN A 264 20.13 18.56 -16.18
C ASN A 264 19.17 19.31 -17.13
N ALA A 265 18.39 18.59 -17.95
CA ALA A 265 17.38 19.19 -18.81
C ALA A 265 16.26 19.86 -18.00
N ARG A 266 15.78 19.23 -16.92
CA ARG A 266 14.80 19.83 -15.99
C ARG A 266 15.35 21.08 -15.30
N ASN A 267 16.58 21.03 -14.81
CA ASN A 267 17.26 22.16 -14.17
C ASN A 267 17.45 23.33 -15.14
N MET A 268 17.84 23.06 -16.41
CA MET A 268 17.91 24.08 -17.46
C MET A 268 16.53 24.67 -17.79
N ALA A 269 15.48 23.84 -17.85
CA ALA A 269 14.12 24.31 -18.11
C ALA A 269 13.58 25.16 -16.95
N MET A 270 13.87 24.77 -15.70
CA MET A 270 13.53 25.52 -14.49
C MET A 270 14.28 26.85 -14.45
N MET A 271 15.59 26.86 -14.74
CA MET A 271 16.38 28.09 -14.86
C MET A 271 15.83 29.02 -15.95
N ALA A 272 15.48 28.49 -17.12
CA ALA A 272 14.90 29.29 -18.21
C ALA A 272 13.55 29.89 -17.81
N THR A 273 12.71 29.12 -17.11
CA THR A 273 11.42 29.59 -16.58
C THR A 273 11.63 30.65 -15.51
N ALA A 274 12.54 30.42 -14.57
CA ALA A 274 12.87 31.36 -13.50
C ALA A 274 13.39 32.69 -14.04
N MET A 275 14.27 32.67 -15.04
CA MET A 275 14.76 33.89 -15.69
C MET A 275 13.61 34.69 -16.34
N LYS A 276 12.73 34.01 -17.08
CA LYS A 276 11.60 34.67 -17.76
C LYS A 276 10.57 35.21 -16.79
N LEU A 277 10.20 34.42 -15.77
CA LEU A 277 9.24 34.82 -14.75
C LEU A 277 9.83 35.93 -13.85
N HIS A 278 11.13 35.89 -13.52
CA HIS A 278 11.79 36.95 -12.77
C HIS A 278 11.74 38.30 -13.50
N ALA A 279 11.92 38.31 -14.83
CA ALA A 279 11.69 39.52 -15.64
C ALA A 279 10.21 39.90 -15.70
N GLY A 280 9.33 38.91 -15.63
CA GLY A 280 7.88 39.01 -15.74
C GLY A 280 7.12 39.42 -14.49
N ILE A 281 7.68 39.24 -13.29
CA ILE A 281 7.08 39.67 -12.03
C ILE A 281 7.39 41.15 -11.81
N SER A 282 6.35 41.93 -11.53
CA SER A 282 6.45 43.32 -11.10
C SER A 282 5.52 43.59 -9.91
N ALA A 283 5.65 44.77 -9.33
CA ALA A 283 4.68 45.25 -8.35
C ALA A 283 3.25 45.28 -8.94
N PRO A 284 2.22 44.97 -8.13
CA PRO A 284 0.83 45.28 -8.43
C PRO A 284 0.65 46.80 -8.47
N GLY A 285 -0.09 47.30 -9.46
CA GLY A 285 -0.19 48.74 -9.70
C GLY A 285 0.82 49.25 -10.73
N GLY A 286 0.55 50.43 -11.26
CA GLY A 286 1.31 51.04 -12.35
C GLY A 286 0.42 52.01 -13.12
N THR A 287 1.05 52.96 -13.84
CA THR A 287 0.32 53.87 -14.74
C THR A 287 0.72 53.63 -16.19
N GLY A 288 -0.25 53.78 -17.10
CA GLY A 288 -0.02 53.59 -18.54
C GLY A 288 0.34 52.15 -18.91
N ASP A 289 1.39 51.97 -19.70
CA ASP A 289 1.78 50.68 -20.30
C ASP A 289 2.28 49.63 -19.29
N THR A 290 2.41 50.01 -18.01
CA THR A 290 2.85 49.12 -16.91
C THR A 290 1.71 48.58 -16.07
N THR A 291 0.48 49.04 -16.29
CA THR A 291 -0.72 48.64 -15.53
C THR A 291 -0.93 47.13 -15.62
N ARG A 292 -1.12 46.47 -14.47
CA ARG A 292 -1.31 45.02 -14.38
C ARG A 292 -2.41 44.73 -13.36
N THR A 293 -3.63 44.57 -13.84
CA THR A 293 -4.80 44.41 -12.97
C THR A 293 -5.61 43.19 -13.40
N ALA A 294 -6.27 42.58 -12.43
CA ALA A 294 -7.32 41.61 -12.67
C ALA A 294 -8.45 41.87 -11.67
N ALA A 295 -9.68 41.64 -12.11
CA ALA A 295 -10.87 41.75 -11.30
C ALA A 295 -11.94 40.83 -11.93
N TYR A 296 -13.01 40.52 -11.21
CA TYR A 296 -14.17 39.91 -11.85
C TYR A 296 -14.69 40.79 -12.98
N ASP A 297 -15.36 40.23 -13.99
CA ASP A 297 -15.99 41.03 -15.05
C ASP A 297 -17.21 41.76 -14.49
N THR A 298 -17.38 43.06 -14.77
CA THR A 298 -18.50 43.88 -14.23
C THR A 298 -19.90 43.39 -14.60
N THR A 299 -20.00 42.48 -15.57
CA THR A 299 -21.25 41.96 -16.11
C THR A 299 -21.43 40.46 -15.91
N ASP A 300 -20.36 39.72 -15.57
CA ASP A 300 -20.37 38.28 -15.42
C ASP A 300 -19.36 37.81 -14.36
N ASP A 301 -19.86 37.40 -13.21
CA ASP A 301 -19.05 36.95 -12.09
C ASP A 301 -18.44 35.55 -12.30
N SER A 302 -18.75 34.87 -13.41
CA SER A 302 -18.06 33.65 -13.84
C SER A 302 -16.77 33.92 -14.63
N MET A 303 -16.40 35.19 -14.80
CA MET A 303 -15.25 35.61 -15.59
C MET A 303 -14.31 36.52 -14.80
N ILE A 304 -13.00 36.38 -15.03
CA ILE A 304 -11.97 37.30 -14.54
C ILE A 304 -11.44 38.12 -15.72
N ALA A 305 -11.54 39.44 -15.64
CA ALA A 305 -11.00 40.36 -16.64
C ALA A 305 -9.56 40.76 -16.28
N VAL A 306 -8.57 40.32 -17.07
CA VAL A 306 -7.16 40.66 -16.91
C VAL A 306 -6.78 41.79 -17.87
N THR A 307 -6.12 42.84 -17.36
CA THR A 307 -5.63 43.98 -18.16
C THR A 307 -4.12 44.13 -18.03
N ILE A 308 -3.43 44.23 -19.18
CA ILE A 308 -1.98 44.44 -19.28
C ILE A 308 -1.71 45.73 -20.08
N GLY A 309 -1.12 46.73 -19.43
CA GLY A 309 -0.84 48.04 -20.02
C GLY A 309 -2.11 48.72 -20.53
N SER A 310 -2.08 49.21 -21.77
CA SER A 310 -3.22 49.83 -22.43
C SER A 310 -4.06 48.86 -23.29
N VAL A 311 -3.82 47.54 -23.19
CA VAL A 311 -4.50 46.52 -24.00
C VAL A 311 -5.93 46.32 -23.48
N ALA A 312 -6.85 45.92 -24.36
CA ALA A 312 -8.21 45.53 -23.95
C ALA A 312 -8.15 44.38 -22.93
N ALA A 313 -9.10 44.37 -22.00
CA ALA A 313 -9.18 43.29 -21.02
C ALA A 313 -9.43 41.94 -21.71
N VAL A 314 -8.70 40.92 -21.26
CA VAL A 314 -8.93 39.51 -21.64
C VAL A 314 -9.79 38.89 -20.56
N ASN A 315 -10.93 38.33 -20.94
CA ASN A 315 -11.84 37.66 -20.01
C ASN A 315 -11.47 36.16 -19.94
N LEU A 316 -11.13 35.70 -18.75
CA LEU A 316 -10.80 34.31 -18.43
C LEU A 316 -12.05 33.63 -17.89
N SER A 317 -12.34 32.43 -18.36
CA SER A 317 -13.47 31.62 -17.89
C SER A 317 -13.03 30.59 -16.86
N GLU A 318 -13.93 30.22 -15.95
CA GLU A 318 -13.70 29.16 -14.96
C GLU A 318 -13.34 27.81 -15.63
N ASP A 319 -12.37 27.12 -15.05
CA ASP A 319 -12.01 25.75 -15.39
C ASP A 319 -12.57 24.78 -14.32
N GLU A 320 -13.82 24.34 -14.54
CA GLU A 320 -14.56 23.50 -13.59
C GLU A 320 -13.89 22.14 -13.33
N ASP A 321 -12.99 21.69 -14.20
CA ASP A 321 -12.32 20.38 -14.09
C ASP A 321 -11.14 20.41 -13.11
N MET A 322 -10.70 21.59 -12.66
CA MET A 322 -9.51 21.77 -11.80
C MET A 322 -9.78 22.66 -10.58
N PRO A 323 -10.52 22.18 -9.56
CA PRO A 323 -10.75 22.95 -8.34
C PRO A 323 -9.45 23.13 -7.55
N LEU A 324 -9.25 24.32 -6.96
CA LEU A 324 -8.16 24.56 -6.02
C LEU A 324 -8.59 24.16 -4.61
N ALA A 325 -7.63 23.71 -3.80
CA ALA A 325 -7.88 23.48 -2.38
C ALA A 325 -8.24 24.79 -1.69
N ALA A 326 -9.31 24.78 -0.89
CA ALA A 326 -9.71 25.94 -0.09
C ALA A 326 -8.59 26.35 0.89
N ARG A 327 -8.48 27.66 1.14
CA ARG A 327 -7.55 28.24 2.12
C ARG A 327 -8.32 28.85 3.27
N GLY A 328 -8.58 28.05 4.30
CA GLY A 328 -9.50 28.42 5.38
C GLY A 328 -10.93 28.51 4.84
N GLU A 329 -11.56 29.67 4.99
CA GLU A 329 -12.92 29.94 4.47
C GLU A 329 -12.92 30.44 3.02
N TRP A 330 -11.75 30.53 2.37
CA TRP A 330 -11.61 31.02 1.00
C TRP A 330 -11.64 29.87 0.00
N ALA A 331 -12.69 29.80 -0.83
CA ALA A 331 -12.86 28.80 -1.87
C ALA A 331 -12.00 29.13 -3.10
N GLY A 332 -11.22 28.17 -3.59
CA GLY A 332 -10.28 28.39 -4.68
C GLY A 332 -10.78 27.88 -6.05
N MET A 333 -10.57 28.66 -7.10
CA MET A 333 -10.95 28.38 -8.49
C MET A 333 -9.83 28.75 -9.47
N ILE A 334 -9.77 28.05 -10.62
CA ILE A 334 -8.84 28.36 -11.73
C ILE A 334 -9.64 28.97 -12.87
N PHE A 335 -9.09 30.02 -13.48
CA PHE A 335 -9.63 30.64 -14.68
C PHE A 335 -8.57 30.59 -15.79
N THR A 336 -8.97 30.29 -17.02
CA THR A 336 -8.05 30.23 -18.16
C THR A 336 -8.62 30.92 -19.39
N ALA A 337 -7.74 31.36 -20.29
CA ALA A 337 -8.12 31.80 -21.63
C ALA A 337 -6.99 31.58 -22.65
N GLU A 338 -7.39 31.24 -23.87
CA GLU A 338 -6.56 31.24 -25.08
C GLU A 338 -7.20 32.19 -26.11
N PRO A 339 -7.07 33.51 -25.96
CA PRO A 339 -7.78 34.48 -26.78
C PRO A 339 -7.44 34.35 -28.27
N GLU A 340 -8.47 34.28 -29.12
CA GLU A 340 -8.29 34.21 -30.58
C GLU A 340 -7.55 35.44 -31.10
N GLY A 341 -6.38 35.24 -31.72
CA GLY A 341 -5.61 36.31 -32.36
C GLY A 341 -4.59 37.01 -31.46
N GLU A 342 -4.53 36.66 -30.17
CA GLU A 342 -3.39 36.99 -29.30
C GLU A 342 -2.48 35.78 -29.15
N ALA A 343 -1.17 36.03 -29.22
CA ALA A 343 -0.16 34.98 -29.11
C ALA A 343 0.14 34.68 -27.63
N GLY A 344 -0.71 33.90 -26.95
CA GLY A 344 -0.45 33.50 -25.57
C GLY A 344 -1.56 32.72 -24.87
N THR A 345 -1.25 32.34 -23.63
CA THR A 345 -2.15 31.66 -22.69
C THR A 345 -2.24 32.48 -21.40
N TYR A 346 -3.45 32.60 -20.85
CA TYR A 346 -3.73 33.28 -19.59
C TYR A 346 -4.25 32.27 -18.56
N GLU A 347 -3.78 32.40 -17.33
CA GLU A 347 -4.18 31.59 -16.18
C GLU A 347 -4.35 32.52 -14.98
N ALA A 348 -5.42 32.36 -14.20
CA ALA A 348 -5.60 33.01 -12.92
C ALA A 348 -6.07 32.02 -11.86
N HIS A 349 -5.52 32.14 -10.65
CA HIS A 349 -5.93 31.37 -9.48
C HIS A 349 -6.56 32.32 -8.50
N VAL A 350 -7.83 32.08 -8.17
CA VAL A 350 -8.67 33.02 -7.42
C VAL A 350 -9.24 32.32 -6.21
N TYR A 351 -9.12 32.96 -5.06
CA TYR A 351 -9.67 32.51 -3.80
C TYR A 351 -10.72 33.52 -3.37
N SER A 352 -11.96 33.07 -3.23
CA SER A 352 -13.10 33.93 -2.93
C SER A 352 -13.73 33.53 -1.60
N HIS A 353 -14.05 34.53 -0.80
CA HIS A 353 -14.85 34.41 0.41
C HIS A 353 -16.19 35.05 0.12
N ILE A 354 -17.22 34.20 0.07
CA ILE A 354 -18.59 34.66 -0.03
C ILE A 354 -18.98 35.06 1.39
N GLY A 355 -19.26 36.35 1.60
CA GLY A 355 -19.75 36.83 2.88
C GLY A 355 -21.05 36.13 3.26
N ASP A 356 -21.44 36.17 4.54
CA ASP A 356 -22.76 35.67 4.91
C ASP A 356 -23.81 36.40 4.06
N PRO A 357 -24.78 35.69 3.45
CA PRO A 357 -25.83 36.33 2.67
C PRO A 357 -26.42 37.46 3.50
N THR A 358 -26.36 38.70 3.01
CA THR A 358 -27.04 39.81 3.67
C THR A 358 -28.50 39.45 3.78
N VAL A 359 -28.93 39.05 4.99
CA VAL A 359 -30.32 38.76 5.29
C VAL A 359 -31.03 40.09 5.33
N THR A 360 -31.35 40.61 4.15
CA THR A 360 -32.27 41.72 4.04
C THR A 360 -33.61 41.14 4.45
N GLU A 361 -34.14 41.51 5.62
CA GLU A 361 -35.56 41.32 5.89
C GLU A 361 -36.30 42.10 4.81
N GLY A 362 -36.67 41.40 3.73
CA GLY A 362 -37.25 42.03 2.57
C GLY A 362 -38.46 42.84 3.00
N ALA A 363 -38.35 44.17 2.93
CA ALA A 363 -39.44 45.10 3.20
C ALA A 363 -40.67 44.85 2.30
N ALA A 364 -40.54 43.99 1.27
CA ALA A 364 -41.59 43.63 0.33
C ALA A 364 -42.41 42.36 0.67
N PHE A 365 -42.06 41.58 1.70
CA PHE A 365 -42.91 40.46 2.16
C PHE A 365 -43.72 40.77 3.43
N SER A 366 -43.74 42.04 3.87
CA SER A 366 -44.58 42.50 4.98
C SER A 366 -46.09 42.45 4.69
N THR A 367 -46.53 42.00 3.51
CA THR A 367 -47.95 41.84 3.18
C THR A 367 -48.50 40.42 3.32
N ALA A 368 -47.74 39.44 3.83
CA ALA A 368 -48.34 38.13 4.09
C ALA A 368 -47.79 37.30 5.27
N TYR A 369 -46.99 37.81 6.21
CA TYR A 369 -46.58 36.97 7.36
C TYR A 369 -46.57 37.71 8.69
N THR A 370 -47.76 37.82 9.29
CA THR A 370 -47.90 37.77 10.75
C THR A 370 -49.21 37.07 11.07
N LEU A 371 -49.15 35.88 11.67
CA LEU A 371 -50.25 35.35 12.47
C LEU A 371 -49.75 35.31 13.91
N THR A 372 -50.34 36.16 14.74
CA THR A 372 -49.93 36.41 16.13
C THR A 372 -50.51 35.34 17.08
N ASP A 373 -50.92 34.18 16.54
CA ASP A 373 -51.79 33.22 17.21
C ASP A 373 -51.47 31.74 16.96
N GLY A 374 -50.36 31.41 16.28
CA GLY A 374 -49.81 30.05 16.33
C GLY A 374 -50.58 28.97 15.55
N GLU A 375 -51.53 29.32 14.68
CA GLU A 375 -52.10 28.38 13.70
C GLU A 375 -51.44 28.51 12.32
N THR A 376 -51.08 27.35 11.73
CA THR A 376 -50.40 27.26 10.43
C THR A 376 -51.31 27.61 9.25
N GLY A 377 -51.01 28.71 8.55
CA GLY A 377 -51.51 28.98 7.19
C GLY A 377 -50.58 28.42 6.11
N ASP A 378 -51.13 28.08 4.94
CA ASP A 378 -50.35 27.64 3.78
C ASP A 378 -49.76 28.86 3.01
N VAL A 379 -48.51 28.78 2.52
CA VAL A 379 -47.86 29.85 1.75
C VAL A 379 -48.22 29.71 0.28
N THR A 380 -48.95 30.63 -0.35
CA THR A 380 -49.16 30.59 -1.81
C THR A 380 -47.81 30.70 -2.52
N ALA A 381 -47.39 29.66 -3.24
CA ALA A 381 -46.14 29.65 -3.98
C ALA A 381 -46.30 30.59 -5.19
N LEU A 382 -45.57 31.70 -5.21
CA LEU A 382 -45.55 32.62 -6.35
C LEU A 382 -44.99 31.89 -7.57
N THR A 383 -45.81 31.77 -8.61
CA THR A 383 -45.40 31.30 -9.93
C THR A 383 -44.32 32.23 -10.50
N GLY A 384 -43.08 31.75 -10.63
CA GLY A 384 -42.03 32.50 -11.33
C GLY A 384 -40.59 32.32 -10.86
N HIS A 385 -40.31 31.75 -9.70
CA HIS A 385 -38.93 31.69 -9.16
C HIS A 385 -38.31 30.30 -9.30
N ALA A 386 -37.21 30.23 -10.04
CA ALA A 386 -36.46 29.02 -10.35
C ALA A 386 -35.48 28.70 -9.21
N THR A 387 -35.76 27.62 -8.47
CA THR A 387 -34.87 26.70 -7.71
C THR A 387 -35.65 26.09 -6.55
N SER A 388 -36.63 25.25 -6.89
CA SER A 388 -37.31 24.37 -5.93
C SER A 388 -37.03 22.93 -6.31
N ARG A 389 -36.87 22.02 -5.33
CA ARG A 389 -36.67 20.57 -5.58
C ARG A 389 -37.72 19.72 -4.87
N VAL A 390 -38.47 18.90 -5.61
CA VAL A 390 -39.42 17.95 -5.03
C VAL A 390 -38.64 16.69 -4.66
N ALA A 391 -38.68 16.32 -3.39
CA ALA A 391 -37.89 15.23 -2.83
C ALA A 391 -38.69 13.93 -2.62
N SER A 392 -39.94 13.87 -3.09
CA SER A 392 -40.75 12.67 -2.93
C SER A 392 -40.17 11.51 -3.75
N PRO A 393 -39.93 10.31 -3.18
CA PRO A 393 -39.48 9.13 -3.92
C PRO A 393 -40.46 8.68 -5.01
N SER A 394 -41.73 9.12 -4.91
CA SER A 394 -42.76 8.90 -5.90
C SER A 394 -42.79 9.96 -7.02
N PHE A 395 -41.96 10.99 -6.93
CA PHE A 395 -41.88 12.07 -7.91
C PHE A 395 -40.80 11.75 -8.94
N ASP A 396 -41.22 11.57 -10.18
CA ASP A 396 -40.32 11.36 -11.31
C ASP A 396 -39.54 12.65 -11.61
N GLN A 397 -38.23 12.62 -11.36
CA GLN A 397 -37.31 13.74 -11.59
C GLN A 397 -36.80 13.83 -13.03
N SER A 398 -37.24 12.96 -13.94
CA SER A 398 -36.88 13.09 -15.35
C SER A 398 -37.46 14.37 -15.95
N ALA A 399 -36.68 15.04 -16.80
CA ALA A 399 -37.07 16.29 -17.44
C ALA A 399 -38.42 16.19 -18.17
N GLY A 400 -39.21 17.26 -18.10
CA GLY A 400 -40.52 17.37 -18.75
C GLY A 400 -41.68 17.68 -17.80
N THR A 401 -42.88 17.81 -18.37
CA THR A 401 -44.09 18.18 -17.62
C THR A 401 -44.74 16.95 -16.98
N LYS A 402 -44.92 17.01 -15.66
CA LYS A 402 -45.62 16.03 -14.84
C LYS A 402 -47.01 16.56 -14.49
N GLU A 403 -48.03 15.72 -14.63
CA GLU A 403 -49.39 16.04 -14.19
C GLU A 403 -49.72 15.24 -12.93
N PHE A 404 -50.33 15.90 -11.96
CA PHE A 404 -50.76 15.34 -10.70
C PHE A 404 -52.27 15.40 -10.62
N GLU A 405 -52.88 14.23 -10.56
CA GLU A 405 -54.31 14.10 -10.33
C GLU A 405 -54.59 14.06 -8.84
N LYS A 406 -55.68 14.71 -8.45
CA LYS A 406 -56.20 14.64 -7.09
C LYS A 406 -56.87 13.27 -6.91
N GLY A 407 -56.47 12.53 -5.88
CA GLY A 407 -57.16 11.29 -5.54
C GLY A 407 -58.62 11.53 -5.16
N ASP A 408 -59.50 10.53 -5.39
CA ASP A 408 -60.97 10.63 -5.29
C ASP A 408 -61.51 11.24 -3.98
N ASN A 409 -60.72 11.22 -2.89
CA ASN A 409 -61.10 11.70 -1.57
C ASN A 409 -60.19 12.80 -0.99
N GLN A 410 -59.25 13.35 -1.77
CA GLN A 410 -58.36 14.43 -1.29
C GLN A 410 -58.89 15.79 -1.72
N GLU A 411 -58.74 16.85 -0.91
CA GLU A 411 -59.15 18.21 -1.31
C GLU A 411 -58.13 18.87 -2.25
N ARG A 412 -56.86 18.44 -2.16
CA ARG A 412 -55.68 19.00 -2.82
C ARG A 412 -54.65 17.91 -3.09
N VAL A 413 -53.83 18.10 -4.13
CA VAL A 413 -52.65 17.27 -4.38
C VAL A 413 -51.58 17.65 -3.35
N MET A 414 -50.92 16.65 -2.76
CA MET A 414 -49.85 16.84 -1.77
C MET A 414 -48.55 16.23 -2.29
N ILE A 415 -47.47 17.03 -2.29
CA ILE A 415 -46.17 16.59 -2.80
C ILE A 415 -45.06 17.03 -1.84
N ALA A 416 -44.35 16.08 -1.24
CA ALA A 416 -43.23 16.38 -0.35
C ALA A 416 -42.04 16.94 -1.15
N GLY A 417 -41.43 18.03 -0.67
CA GLY A 417 -40.32 18.68 -1.36
C GLY A 417 -39.58 19.69 -0.51
N SER A 418 -38.78 20.50 -1.19
CA SER A 418 -38.01 21.59 -0.60
C SER A 418 -38.17 22.85 -1.45
N TYR A 419 -38.47 23.96 -0.79
CA TYR A 419 -38.55 25.29 -1.37
C TYR A 419 -37.41 26.12 -0.80
N GLN A 420 -36.47 26.57 -1.64
CA GLN A 420 -35.28 27.33 -1.22
C GLN A 420 -34.53 26.66 -0.05
N GLY A 421 -34.19 25.37 -0.20
CA GLY A 421 -33.46 24.59 0.80
C GLY A 421 -34.27 24.13 2.03
N VAL A 422 -35.46 24.69 2.27
CA VAL A 422 -36.32 24.32 3.40
C VAL A 422 -37.23 23.16 3.04
N SER A 423 -37.16 22.06 3.80
CA SER A 423 -38.03 20.89 3.61
C SER A 423 -39.49 21.16 4.00
N GLY A 424 -40.44 20.61 3.24
CA GLY A 424 -41.87 20.83 3.44
C GLY A 424 -42.76 20.07 2.47
N THR A 425 -44.01 20.50 2.35
CA THR A 425 -45.02 19.90 1.48
C THR A 425 -45.64 20.96 0.59
N TYR A 426 -45.62 20.72 -0.72
CA TYR A 426 -46.41 21.46 -1.68
C TYR A 426 -47.85 20.95 -1.69
N TYR A 427 -48.79 21.88 -1.72
CA TYR A 427 -50.21 21.65 -1.86
C TYR A 427 -50.67 22.28 -3.15
N CYS A 428 -51.41 21.55 -3.97
CA CYS A 428 -52.05 22.13 -5.15
C CYS A 428 -53.55 21.90 -5.13
N THR A 429 -54.30 22.97 -5.30
CA THR A 429 -55.76 22.93 -5.47
C THR A 429 -56.10 23.19 -6.94
N PRO A 430 -56.61 22.19 -7.69
CA PRO A 430 -57.08 22.39 -9.06
C PRO A 430 -58.09 23.54 -9.13
N THR A 431 -57.92 24.47 -10.08
CA THR A 431 -58.81 25.64 -10.20
C THR A 431 -60.17 25.29 -10.85
N ASN A 432 -60.25 24.18 -11.58
CA ASN A 432 -61.48 23.59 -12.09
C ASN A 432 -61.29 22.09 -12.36
N ALA A 433 -62.37 21.36 -12.66
CA ALA A 433 -62.36 19.92 -12.89
C ALA A 433 -61.51 19.46 -14.09
N THR A 434 -61.05 20.39 -14.94
CA THR A 434 -60.24 20.09 -16.14
C THR A 434 -58.80 20.61 -16.04
N THR A 435 -58.42 21.30 -14.95
CA THR A 435 -57.09 21.89 -14.78
C THR A 435 -56.33 21.10 -13.74
N ASN A 436 -55.54 20.14 -14.21
CA ASN A 436 -54.66 19.35 -13.35
C ASN A 436 -53.56 20.23 -12.75
N CYS A 437 -53.09 19.83 -11.56
CA CYS A 437 -51.88 20.36 -10.96
C CYS A 437 -50.68 19.86 -11.76
N ARG A 438 -49.83 20.73 -12.31
CA ARG A 438 -48.69 20.34 -13.14
C ARG A 438 -47.38 20.89 -12.59
N ALA A 439 -46.29 20.18 -12.83
CA ALA A 439 -44.94 20.66 -12.59
C ALA A 439 -44.04 20.31 -13.79
N THR A 440 -43.33 21.28 -14.34
CA THR A 440 -42.33 21.02 -15.39
C THR A 440 -40.96 20.92 -14.75
N VAL A 441 -40.32 19.75 -14.86
CA VAL A 441 -38.98 19.49 -14.32
C VAL A 441 -37.92 19.85 -15.36
N ALA A 442 -36.91 20.61 -14.94
CA ALA A 442 -35.71 20.99 -15.69
C ALA A 442 -34.45 20.75 -14.83
N ASP A 443 -33.26 20.79 -15.41
CA ASP A 443 -32.01 20.34 -14.77
C ASP A 443 -31.69 21.02 -13.42
N MET A 444 -32.17 22.24 -13.18
CA MET A 444 -31.93 22.99 -11.92
C MET A 444 -33.18 23.16 -11.04
N GLY A 445 -34.34 22.58 -11.36
CA GLY A 445 -35.55 22.71 -10.54
C GLY A 445 -36.85 22.36 -11.27
N PHE A 446 -37.98 22.79 -10.71
CA PHE A 446 -39.29 22.63 -11.36
C PHE A 446 -40.11 23.93 -11.37
N THR A 447 -40.95 24.07 -12.39
CA THR A 447 -41.92 25.15 -12.54
C THR A 447 -43.32 24.61 -12.27
N LEU A 448 -44.00 25.15 -11.25
CA LEU A 448 -45.38 24.78 -10.91
C LEU A 448 -46.37 25.50 -11.83
N MET A 449 -47.28 24.75 -12.43
CA MET A 449 -48.26 25.25 -13.41
C MET A 449 -49.63 24.60 -13.16
N GLY A 450 -50.73 25.30 -13.44
CA GLY A 450 -52.08 24.77 -13.25
C GLY A 450 -52.47 24.57 -11.78
N GLY A 451 -53.72 24.88 -11.44
CA GLY A 451 -54.15 24.92 -10.03
C GLY A 451 -53.55 26.09 -9.24
N THR A 452 -53.87 26.16 -7.94
CA THR A 452 -53.27 27.08 -6.98
C THR A 452 -52.31 26.31 -6.09
N TRP A 453 -51.03 26.64 -6.16
CA TRP A 453 -49.99 25.98 -5.38
C TRP A 453 -49.69 26.75 -4.10
N SER A 454 -49.49 26.01 -3.02
CA SER A 454 -48.92 26.52 -1.78
C SER A 454 -47.85 25.58 -1.23
N PHE A 455 -46.96 26.07 -0.39
CA PHE A 455 -45.93 25.30 0.30
C PHE A 455 -46.09 25.44 1.81
N LYS A 456 -45.85 24.35 2.54
CA LYS A 456 -45.82 24.36 4.00
C LYS A 456 -44.51 23.74 4.48
N PRO A 457 -43.65 24.50 5.17
CA PRO A 457 -42.45 23.95 5.78
C PRO A 457 -42.80 22.82 6.76
N SER A 458 -41.96 21.79 6.82
CA SER A 458 -42.08 20.71 7.80
C SER A 458 -41.84 21.20 9.23
N ASN A 459 -40.97 22.22 9.38
CA ASN A 459 -40.74 22.93 10.62
C ASN A 459 -41.21 24.40 10.48
N PRO A 460 -42.28 24.81 11.18
CA PRO A 460 -42.81 26.17 11.07
C PRO A 460 -41.87 27.26 11.64
N ALA A 461 -40.85 26.88 12.40
CA ALA A 461 -39.83 27.82 12.90
C ALA A 461 -38.69 28.08 11.89
N GLN A 462 -38.61 27.31 10.79
CA GLN A 462 -37.62 27.56 9.75
C GLN A 462 -38.07 28.75 8.90
N LYS A 463 -37.30 29.84 8.96
CA LYS A 463 -37.47 30.96 8.02
C LYS A 463 -37.10 30.48 6.62
N LEU A 464 -37.96 30.75 5.64
CA LEU A 464 -37.60 30.60 4.23
C LEU A 464 -36.60 31.72 3.91
N MET A 465 -35.36 31.35 3.58
CA MET A 465 -34.34 32.29 3.16
C MET A 465 -34.57 32.59 1.68
N ASP A 466 -34.62 33.87 1.32
CA ASP A 466 -34.62 34.24 -0.09
C ASP A 466 -33.23 33.96 -0.67
N THR A 467 -33.08 32.77 -1.26
CA THR A 467 -31.84 32.38 -1.95
C THR A 467 -31.78 32.92 -3.39
N SER A 468 -32.65 33.87 -3.77
CA SER A 468 -32.70 34.42 -5.14
C SER A 468 -31.99 35.75 -5.30
N ALA A 469 -31.59 36.40 -4.21
CA ALA A 469 -30.47 37.33 -4.28
C ALA A 469 -29.22 36.46 -4.40
N ALA A 470 -28.50 36.57 -5.53
CA ALA A 470 -27.11 36.15 -5.56
C ALA A 470 -26.42 36.78 -4.34
N ASP A 471 -25.48 36.09 -3.70
CA ASP A 471 -24.64 36.73 -2.68
C ASP A 471 -23.94 37.90 -3.35
N GLU A 472 -24.51 39.10 -3.21
CA GLU A 472 -24.07 40.25 -4.00
C GLU A 472 -22.66 40.64 -3.54
N SER A 473 -22.30 40.32 -2.29
CA SER A 473 -21.04 40.71 -1.69
C SER A 473 -20.06 39.55 -1.48
N TYR A 474 -18.91 39.61 -2.13
CA TYR A 474 -17.81 38.69 -1.88
C TYR A 474 -16.47 39.39 -2.08
N ALA A 475 -15.50 38.98 -1.27
CA ALA A 475 -14.12 39.39 -1.40
C ALA A 475 -13.34 38.29 -2.12
N SER A 476 -12.36 38.68 -2.92
CA SER A 476 -11.51 37.73 -3.62
C SER A 476 -10.06 38.21 -3.68
N TYR A 477 -9.16 37.25 -3.75
CA TYR A 477 -7.74 37.51 -3.94
C TYR A 477 -7.15 36.42 -4.84
N GLY A 478 -6.09 36.76 -5.57
CA GLY A 478 -5.50 35.80 -6.48
C GLY A 478 -4.26 36.30 -7.18
N TRP A 479 -3.78 35.47 -8.10
CA TRP A 479 -2.72 35.84 -9.02
C TRP A 479 -3.11 35.45 -10.43
N TRP A 480 -2.49 36.11 -11.41
CA TRP A 480 -2.62 35.74 -12.81
C TRP A 480 -1.26 35.68 -13.50
N LEU A 481 -1.20 34.88 -14.56
CA LEU A 481 -0.04 34.66 -15.40
C LEU A 481 -0.46 34.73 -16.87
N HIS A 482 0.24 35.55 -17.64
CA HIS A 482 0.24 35.50 -19.09
C HIS A 482 1.57 34.91 -19.56
N LYS A 483 1.49 33.90 -20.43
CA LYS A 483 2.64 33.29 -21.11
C LYS A 483 2.46 33.50 -22.61
N SER A 484 3.45 34.13 -23.26
CA SER A 484 3.41 34.28 -24.72
C SER A 484 3.45 32.93 -25.44
N GLU A 485 2.91 32.87 -26.65
CA GLU A 485 2.80 31.63 -27.46
C GLU A 485 4.17 30.94 -27.66
N ASP A 486 5.22 31.72 -27.91
CA ASP A 486 6.59 31.24 -28.06
C ASP A 486 7.29 30.93 -26.72
N GLY A 487 6.59 31.18 -25.60
CA GLY A 487 7.09 31.08 -24.24
C GLY A 487 8.28 31.98 -23.96
N SER A 488 8.55 33.02 -24.77
CA SER A 488 9.69 33.93 -24.57
C SER A 488 9.48 34.90 -23.43
N THR A 489 8.22 35.24 -23.13
CA THR A 489 7.86 36.20 -22.08
C THR A 489 6.81 35.62 -21.15
N TYR A 490 6.96 35.98 -19.88
CA TYR A 490 6.01 35.69 -18.81
C TYR A 490 5.64 37.05 -18.22
N THR A 491 4.36 37.26 -17.92
CA THR A 491 3.89 38.44 -17.17
C THR A 491 3.02 37.93 -16.04
N ALA A 492 3.39 38.24 -14.80
CA ALA A 492 2.63 37.82 -13.64
C ALA A 492 2.36 39.01 -12.74
N SER A 493 1.18 39.00 -12.12
CA SER A 493 0.79 39.95 -11.09
C SER A 493 -0.16 39.28 -10.10
N ALA A 494 -0.42 39.95 -9.00
CA ALA A 494 -1.44 39.57 -8.05
C ALA A 494 -2.57 40.61 -8.04
N PHE A 495 -3.73 40.21 -7.56
CA PHE A 495 -4.88 41.08 -7.45
C PHE A 495 -5.72 40.72 -6.23
N HIS A 496 -6.53 41.68 -5.82
CA HIS A 496 -7.67 41.45 -4.95
C HIS A 496 -8.83 42.24 -5.54
N ASP A 497 -10.03 41.72 -5.39
CA ASP A 497 -11.25 42.35 -5.89
C ASP A 497 -12.35 42.17 -4.85
N TYR A 498 -13.33 43.08 -4.89
CA TYR A 498 -14.50 43.03 -4.05
C TYR A 498 -15.72 43.35 -4.90
N ARG A 499 -16.74 42.53 -4.75
CA ARG A 499 -18.01 42.63 -5.45
C ARG A 499 -19.11 42.91 -4.45
N GLY A 500 -20.14 43.63 -4.88
CA GLY A 500 -21.36 43.90 -4.10
C GLY A 500 -21.65 45.35 -3.77
N THR A 501 -22.78 45.55 -3.08
CA THR A 501 -23.10 46.85 -2.49
C THR A 501 -22.00 47.17 -1.48
N ASP A 502 -21.32 48.31 -1.66
CA ASP A 502 -20.23 48.78 -0.79
C ASP A 502 -20.58 48.47 0.67
N ALA A 503 -19.97 47.41 1.24
CA ALA A 503 -19.98 47.22 2.67
C ALA A 503 -19.37 48.49 3.21
N GLY A 504 -20.20 49.33 3.84
CA GLY A 504 -19.91 50.75 4.01
C GLY A 504 -18.48 50.94 4.47
N THR A 505 -17.74 51.86 3.83
CA THR A 505 -16.40 52.21 4.29
C THR A 505 -16.48 52.52 5.77
N VAL A 506 -16.03 51.59 6.61
CA VAL A 506 -16.04 51.77 8.05
C VAL A 506 -15.16 52.99 8.30
N ALA A 507 -15.69 54.00 8.97
CA ALA A 507 -14.91 55.17 9.32
C ALA A 507 -13.81 54.74 10.30
N ILE A 508 -12.62 54.43 9.80
CA ILE A 508 -11.52 53.87 10.60
C ILE A 508 -11.16 54.79 11.77
N ALA A 509 -11.33 56.10 11.59
CA ALA A 509 -11.15 57.11 12.62
C ALA A 509 -11.97 56.87 13.91
N ASP A 510 -13.05 56.11 13.84
CA ASP A 510 -13.91 55.78 15.00
C ASP A 510 -13.57 54.43 15.64
N LEU A 511 -12.77 53.60 14.98
CA LEU A 511 -12.37 52.28 15.49
C LEU A 511 -11.34 52.39 16.60
N ARG A 512 -11.44 51.51 17.61
CA ARG A 512 -10.52 51.45 18.75
C ARG A 512 -10.11 50.00 19.04
N GLY A 513 -8.87 49.81 19.47
CA GLY A 513 -8.36 48.51 19.91
C GLY A 513 -7.50 47.80 18.87
N THR A 514 -7.47 46.48 18.93
CA THR A 514 -6.62 45.64 18.09
C THR A 514 -7.45 44.50 17.49
N ALA A 515 -7.23 44.19 16.22
CA ALA A 515 -7.79 43.04 15.52
C ALA A 515 -6.65 42.22 14.88
N ILE A 516 -6.79 40.90 14.91
CA ILE A 516 -5.83 39.98 14.29
C ILE A 516 -6.56 39.31 13.14
N TYR A 517 -6.05 39.41 11.93
CA TYR A 517 -6.61 38.76 10.76
C TYR A 517 -5.74 37.56 10.39
N THR A 518 -6.36 36.41 10.12
CA THR A 518 -5.66 35.20 9.66
C THR A 518 -6.32 34.60 8.44
N GLY A 519 -5.53 34.06 7.53
CA GLY A 519 -6.06 33.43 6.33
C GLY A 519 -4.98 32.90 5.40
N GLY A 520 -5.29 32.90 4.11
CA GLY A 520 -4.41 32.39 3.07
C GLY A 520 -3.73 33.49 2.27
N ALA A 521 -2.60 33.12 1.67
CA ALA A 521 -1.96 33.89 0.62
C ALA A 521 -1.58 32.96 -0.55
N ALA A 522 -1.58 33.49 -1.77
CA ALA A 522 -1.16 32.77 -2.96
C ALA A 522 -0.50 33.72 -3.95
N GLY A 523 0.43 33.23 -4.77
CA GLY A 523 1.15 34.09 -5.70
C GLY A 523 2.12 33.38 -6.62
N LYS A 524 2.94 34.15 -7.32
CA LYS A 524 4.05 33.71 -8.15
C LYS A 524 5.37 34.15 -7.54
N TYR A 525 6.40 33.33 -7.70
CA TYR A 525 7.76 33.66 -7.31
C TYR A 525 8.75 33.25 -8.39
N ALA A 526 9.89 33.92 -8.43
CA ALA A 526 11.05 33.53 -9.21
C ALA A 526 12.32 33.88 -8.46
N LEU A 527 13.16 32.87 -8.24
CA LEU A 527 14.54 32.96 -7.80
C LEU A 527 15.43 32.68 -9.01
N HIS A 528 16.20 33.66 -9.44
CA HIS A 528 17.12 33.54 -10.56
C HIS A 528 18.47 34.16 -10.18
N SER A 529 19.49 33.32 -10.05
CA SER A 529 20.85 33.80 -9.76
C SER A 529 21.77 33.64 -10.97
N THR A 530 22.35 34.77 -11.40
CA THR A 530 23.33 34.80 -12.51
C THR A 530 24.72 34.30 -12.11
N THR A 531 24.98 34.09 -10.81
CA THR A 531 26.28 33.70 -10.27
C THR A 531 26.36 32.24 -9.79
N GLY A 532 25.33 31.44 -10.09
CA GLY A 532 25.28 30.02 -9.71
C GLY A 532 24.55 29.73 -8.40
N GLY A 533 23.64 30.61 -7.97
CA GLY A 533 22.72 30.37 -6.86
C GLY A 533 21.50 29.52 -7.24
N MET A 534 20.52 29.46 -6.33
CA MET A 534 19.25 28.75 -6.51
C MET A 534 18.48 29.34 -7.69
N ASN A 535 18.04 28.48 -8.62
CA ASN A 535 17.11 28.85 -9.67
C ASN A 535 15.82 28.08 -9.42
N ASP A 536 14.74 28.80 -9.16
CA ASP A 536 13.44 28.22 -8.86
C ASP A 536 12.34 29.20 -9.28
N ALA A 537 11.22 28.69 -9.73
CA ALA A 537 10.08 29.53 -10.10
C ALA A 537 8.81 28.71 -10.13
N GLY A 538 7.74 29.34 -9.69
CA GLY A 538 6.45 28.69 -9.66
C GLY A 538 5.38 29.57 -9.04
N HIS A 539 4.29 28.92 -8.66
CA HIS A 539 3.32 29.51 -7.76
C HIS A 539 3.58 29.03 -6.34
N PHE A 540 3.12 29.82 -5.38
CA PHE A 540 3.13 29.43 -3.97
C PHE A 540 1.74 29.59 -3.39
N THR A 541 1.53 28.88 -2.29
CA THR A 541 0.47 29.18 -1.34
C THR A 541 1.09 29.30 0.05
N ALA A 542 0.50 30.10 0.93
CA ALA A 542 1.07 30.45 2.23
C ALA A 542 -0.04 30.85 3.20
N ASP A 543 0.31 31.10 4.45
CA ASP A 543 -0.59 31.59 5.49
C ASP A 543 -0.27 33.06 5.77
N VAL A 544 -1.30 33.89 5.95
CA VAL A 544 -1.16 35.30 6.32
C VAL A 544 -1.65 35.53 7.75
N SER A 545 -0.93 36.37 8.50
CA SER A 545 -1.37 36.90 9.78
C SER A 545 -1.09 38.40 9.84
N LEU A 546 -2.13 39.20 10.02
CA LEU A 546 -2.05 40.66 10.13
C LEU A 546 -2.56 41.09 11.49
N THR A 547 -1.96 42.12 12.09
CA THR A 547 -2.42 42.76 13.32
C THR A 547 -2.68 44.23 13.02
N ALA A 548 -3.96 44.61 13.03
CA ALA A 548 -4.38 46.00 12.91
C ALA A 548 -4.59 46.61 14.30
N THR A 549 -4.01 47.78 14.55
CA THR A 549 -4.17 48.55 15.78
C THR A 549 -4.84 49.87 15.47
N PHE A 550 -6.11 50.00 15.85
CA PHE A 550 -6.92 51.20 15.68
C PHE A 550 -6.69 52.18 16.85
N ALA A 551 -5.44 52.62 17.03
CA ALA A 551 -5.07 53.69 17.95
C ALA A 551 -4.96 55.04 17.20
N GLU A 552 -4.34 56.07 17.78
CA GLU A 552 -4.21 57.40 17.15
C GLU A 552 -3.58 57.35 15.74
N ASP A 553 -2.69 56.39 15.48
CA ASP A 553 -1.93 56.28 14.24
C ASP A 553 -2.43 55.19 13.28
N HIS A 554 -3.51 54.47 13.63
CA HIS A 554 -4.13 53.38 12.83
C HIS A 554 -3.13 52.53 12.05
N THR A 555 -2.44 51.58 12.70
CA THR A 555 -1.35 50.82 12.07
C THR A 555 -1.76 49.39 11.73
N ILE A 556 -1.11 48.79 10.74
CA ILE A 556 -1.20 47.38 10.42
C ILE A 556 0.19 46.79 10.17
N GLU A 557 0.48 45.67 10.82
CA GLU A 557 1.70 44.89 10.62
C GLU A 557 1.32 43.43 10.35
N GLY A 558 2.22 42.63 9.81
CA GLY A 558 1.91 41.23 9.60
C GLY A 558 2.97 40.43 8.87
N THR A 559 2.69 39.15 8.68
CA THR A 559 3.60 38.20 8.03
C THR A 559 2.83 37.23 7.15
N VAL A 560 3.37 36.96 5.96
CA VAL A 560 3.06 35.77 5.17
C VAL A 560 4.16 34.74 5.45
N SER A 561 3.76 33.51 5.80
CA SER A 561 4.67 32.43 6.21
C SER A 561 4.12 31.06 5.79
N ASN A 562 4.82 29.97 6.14
CA ASN A 562 4.44 28.60 5.77
C ASN A 562 4.24 28.42 4.26
N PHE A 563 5.18 28.95 3.47
CA PHE A 563 5.13 28.84 2.01
C PHE A 563 5.19 27.37 1.58
N VAL A 564 4.32 27.00 0.64
CA VAL A 564 4.31 25.71 -0.05
C VAL A 564 4.35 26.00 -1.54
N GLY A 565 5.35 25.44 -2.23
CA GLY A 565 5.49 25.57 -3.67
C GLY A 565 4.42 24.78 -4.44
N GLY A 566 4.28 25.06 -5.73
CA GLY A 566 3.39 24.28 -6.61
C GLY A 566 3.79 22.81 -6.80
N ASP A 567 4.98 22.43 -6.35
CA ASP A 567 5.46 21.05 -6.22
C ASP A 567 4.99 20.36 -4.93
N GLY A 568 4.31 21.09 -4.03
CA GLY A 568 3.87 20.61 -2.72
C GLY A 568 4.95 20.67 -1.64
N GLU A 569 6.17 21.14 -1.98
CA GLU A 569 7.28 21.18 -1.04
C GLU A 569 7.23 22.47 -0.20
N ALA A 570 7.41 22.31 1.12
CA ALA A 570 7.44 23.43 2.06
C ALA A 570 8.73 24.26 1.87
N ARG A 571 8.58 25.58 1.93
CA ARG A 571 9.66 26.56 1.76
C ARG A 571 9.84 27.34 3.06
N ASP A 572 11.08 27.42 3.54
CA ASP A 572 11.45 28.19 4.72
C ASP A 572 11.56 29.69 4.38
N TRP A 573 10.45 30.27 3.95
CA TRP A 573 10.33 31.66 3.51
C TRP A 573 9.34 32.42 4.40
N SER A 574 9.54 33.73 4.54
CA SER A 574 8.55 34.62 5.12
C SER A 574 8.61 36.01 4.50
N VAL A 575 7.48 36.67 4.34
CA VAL A 575 7.40 38.08 3.92
C VAL A 575 6.73 38.87 5.03
N ALA A 576 7.43 39.85 5.59
CA ALA A 576 6.91 40.70 6.66
C ALA A 576 6.48 42.07 6.12
N LEU A 577 5.37 42.57 6.67
CA LEU A 577 4.95 43.97 6.66
C LEU A 577 5.25 44.54 8.05
N ASN A 578 6.31 45.35 8.17
CA ASN A 578 6.82 45.77 9.48
C ASN A 578 5.93 46.77 10.22
N SER A 579 5.21 47.66 9.53
CA SER A 579 4.16 48.55 10.09
C SER A 579 3.73 49.59 9.05
N SER A 580 2.52 49.51 8.52
CA SER A 580 1.91 50.48 7.59
C SER A 580 0.77 51.26 8.27
N THR A 581 0.50 52.49 7.82
CA THR A 581 -0.69 53.26 8.24
C THR A 581 -1.89 52.82 7.40
N VAL A 582 -3.02 52.58 8.07
CA VAL A 582 -4.32 52.33 7.46
C VAL A 582 -5.01 53.68 7.23
N ALA A 583 -5.34 53.99 5.98
CA ALA A 583 -6.03 55.24 5.66
C ALA A 583 -7.52 55.19 6.06
N ASP A 584 -8.16 56.36 6.14
CA ASP A 584 -9.55 56.53 6.62
C ASP A 584 -10.61 55.63 5.95
N ALA A 585 -10.33 55.15 4.72
CA ALA A 585 -11.21 54.29 3.95
C ALA A 585 -10.95 52.78 4.09
N GLY A 586 -10.05 52.34 4.99
CA GLY A 586 -9.67 50.92 5.06
C GLY A 586 -8.43 50.55 4.27
N ALA A 587 -7.90 51.46 3.45
CA ALA A 587 -6.79 51.16 2.57
C ALA A 587 -5.51 50.87 3.36
N ILE A 588 -4.97 49.68 3.12
CA ILE A 588 -3.63 49.25 3.52
C ILE A 588 -2.70 49.72 2.42
N ALA A 589 -1.80 50.66 2.73
CA ALA A 589 -0.80 51.13 1.77
C ALA A 589 0.60 50.95 2.36
N GLY A 590 1.39 50.07 1.74
CA GLY A 590 2.81 49.89 2.03
C GLY A 590 3.66 51.02 1.46
N ASP A 591 4.94 50.72 1.20
CA ASP A 591 5.89 51.70 0.67
C ASP A 591 5.38 52.31 -0.65
N PRO A 592 5.36 53.65 -0.80
CA PRO A 592 4.99 54.28 -2.07
C PRO A 592 5.95 53.84 -3.18
N GLU A 593 5.41 53.52 -4.35
CA GLU A 593 6.14 53.04 -5.55
C GLU A 593 7.32 53.96 -5.96
N ASP A 594 7.24 55.26 -5.63
CA ASP A 594 8.23 56.30 -5.94
C ASP A 594 8.81 57.00 -4.70
N SER A 595 8.77 56.36 -3.53
CA SER A 595 9.39 56.93 -2.32
C SER A 595 10.92 57.00 -2.47
N THR A 596 11.40 58.13 -3.01
CA THR A 596 12.78 58.59 -2.85
C THR A 596 13.09 58.99 -1.40
N ASP A 597 12.05 59.00 -0.56
CA ASP A 597 12.16 59.31 0.85
C ASP A 597 12.95 58.19 1.55
N THR A 598 13.91 58.57 2.38
CA THR A 598 14.79 57.65 3.13
C THR A 598 14.05 56.95 4.28
N GLY A 599 12.73 56.81 4.17
CA GLY A 599 11.91 56.09 5.13
C GLY A 599 12.33 54.61 5.20
N PRO A 600 12.12 53.96 6.35
CA PRO A 600 12.36 52.53 6.47
C PRO A 600 11.38 51.79 5.55
N GLN A 601 11.90 51.10 4.53
CA GLN A 601 11.07 50.21 3.73
C GLN A 601 10.46 49.13 4.63
N MET A 602 9.18 48.84 4.41
CA MET A 602 8.34 48.09 5.31
C MET A 602 8.23 46.61 4.93
N THR A 603 8.63 46.25 3.70
CA THR A 603 8.54 44.88 3.18
C THR A 603 9.85 44.14 3.30
N VAL A 604 9.89 43.03 4.04
CA VAL A 604 11.11 42.21 4.21
C VAL A 604 10.85 40.76 3.84
N TRP A 605 11.54 40.27 2.81
CA TRP A 605 11.54 38.85 2.46
C TRP A 605 12.73 38.13 3.10
N THR A 606 12.45 37.03 3.80
CA THR A 606 13.44 36.15 4.43
C THR A 606 13.44 34.77 3.76
N ILE A 607 14.62 34.22 3.51
CA ILE A 607 14.83 32.86 2.98
C ILE A 607 15.83 32.12 3.89
N GLY A 608 15.41 31.01 4.50
CA GLY A 608 16.28 30.20 5.36
C GLY A 608 16.79 30.96 6.58
N GLY A 609 15.98 31.88 7.13
CA GLY A 609 16.36 32.80 8.21
C GLY A 609 17.25 33.98 7.79
N ASN A 610 17.63 34.10 6.51
CA ASN A 610 18.38 35.26 6.01
C ASN A 610 17.41 36.31 5.46
N ALA A 611 17.35 37.48 6.09
CA ALA A 611 16.54 38.60 5.61
C ALA A 611 17.25 39.35 4.48
N ALA A 612 16.52 39.67 3.40
CA ALA A 612 16.98 40.62 2.41
C ALA A 612 16.98 42.05 2.96
N ASP A 613 17.65 42.96 2.25
CA ASP A 613 17.34 44.38 2.38
C ASP A 613 15.84 44.57 2.13
N ALA A 614 15.19 45.37 2.96
CA ALA A 614 13.78 45.70 2.74
C ALA A 614 13.62 46.22 1.32
N ALA A 615 12.63 45.68 0.60
CA ALA A 615 12.31 45.94 -0.80
C ALA A 615 10.97 45.27 -1.14
N GLY A 616 10.02 46.07 -1.62
CA GLY A 616 8.69 45.56 -1.94
C GLY A 616 7.59 46.60 -1.79
N GLN A 617 6.36 46.14 -1.96
CA GLN A 617 5.14 46.94 -1.80
C GLN A 617 4.03 46.07 -1.20
N TRP A 618 3.12 46.69 -0.47
CA TRP A 618 1.86 46.10 -0.03
C TRP A 618 0.72 47.03 -0.42
N SER A 619 -0.41 46.46 -0.81
CA SER A 619 -1.65 47.19 -0.98
C SER A 619 -2.81 46.32 -0.51
N GLY A 620 -3.92 46.91 -0.09
CA GLY A 620 -5.08 46.13 0.33
C GLY A 620 -6.14 46.99 0.95
N ASP A 621 -7.19 46.35 1.46
CA ASP A 621 -8.29 46.99 2.15
C ASP A 621 -8.74 46.15 3.35
N LEU A 622 -9.14 46.85 4.42
CA LEU A 622 -9.98 46.32 5.48
C LEU A 622 -11.45 46.58 5.14
N ARG A 623 -12.29 45.54 5.08
CA ARG A 623 -13.70 45.63 4.67
C ARG A 623 -14.62 44.81 5.57
N GLU A 624 -15.92 44.98 5.30
CA GLU A 624 -17.06 44.32 5.97
C GLU A 624 -17.19 44.72 7.44
N GLU A 625 -18.25 45.46 7.80
CA GLU A 625 -18.47 45.81 9.21
C GLU A 625 -18.88 44.56 9.98
N GLY A 626 -17.96 43.99 10.77
CA GLY A 626 -18.31 42.93 11.70
C GLY A 626 -19.31 43.42 12.75
N ASP A 627 -19.93 42.49 13.48
CA ASP A 627 -20.95 42.81 14.51
C ASP A 627 -20.49 43.82 15.58
N ASP A 628 -19.18 44.01 15.75
CA ASP A 628 -18.57 44.94 16.69
C ASP A 628 -18.06 46.26 16.06
N GLY A 629 -18.39 46.50 14.79
CA GLY A 629 -18.00 47.70 14.04
C GLY A 629 -16.60 47.62 13.44
N VAL A 630 -15.82 46.59 13.74
CA VAL A 630 -14.46 46.43 13.21
C VAL A 630 -14.51 45.63 11.90
N PRO A 631 -13.70 45.96 10.89
CA PRO A 631 -13.61 45.20 9.65
C PRO A 631 -13.44 43.69 9.90
N GLY A 632 -14.27 42.87 9.26
CA GLY A 632 -14.26 41.41 9.37
C GLY A 632 -13.24 40.75 8.44
N ILE A 633 -12.92 41.41 7.31
CA ILE A 633 -12.03 40.87 6.28
C ILE A 633 -10.90 41.84 5.97
N ALA A 634 -9.71 41.29 5.72
CA ALA A 634 -8.57 41.97 5.13
C ALA A 634 -8.18 41.27 3.83
N THR A 635 -8.18 41.98 2.69
CA THR A 635 -7.62 41.48 1.43
C THR A 635 -6.56 42.41 0.90
N GLY A 636 -5.67 41.89 0.07
CA GLY A 636 -4.66 42.73 -0.56
C GLY A 636 -3.66 41.97 -1.40
N THR A 637 -2.65 42.70 -1.84
CA THR A 637 -1.52 42.20 -2.62
C THR A 637 -0.20 42.64 -2.00
N PHE A 638 0.86 41.90 -2.29
CA PHE A 638 2.22 42.24 -1.96
C PHE A 638 3.17 41.90 -3.09
N TYR A 639 4.25 42.68 -3.17
CA TYR A 639 5.42 42.45 -4.00
C TYR A 639 6.63 42.45 -3.08
N ALA A 640 7.55 41.50 -3.26
CA ALA A 640 8.76 41.46 -2.46
C ALA A 640 9.97 41.09 -3.33
N GLU A 641 11.12 41.67 -3.01
CA GLU A 641 12.40 41.35 -3.66
C GLU A 641 13.37 40.73 -2.65
N PHE A 642 14.15 39.74 -3.10
CA PHE A 642 15.25 39.15 -2.35
C PHE A 642 16.57 39.56 -3.01
N GLY A 643 17.01 40.79 -2.70
CA GLY A 643 18.13 41.42 -3.41
C GLY A 643 17.84 41.50 -4.91
N ARG A 644 18.80 41.08 -5.75
CA ARG A 644 18.63 41.05 -7.22
C ARG A 644 18.21 39.69 -7.77
N ASP A 645 18.21 38.69 -6.91
CA ASP A 645 18.12 37.28 -7.31
C ASP A 645 16.72 36.72 -7.08
N GLY A 646 15.83 37.42 -6.35
CA GLY A 646 14.49 36.96 -6.09
C GLY A 646 13.43 38.03 -6.29
N LYS A 647 12.32 37.65 -6.90
CA LYS A 647 11.08 38.43 -6.95
C LYS A 647 9.89 37.56 -6.65
N MET A 648 8.91 38.13 -5.97
CA MET A 648 7.60 37.49 -5.80
C MET A 648 6.48 38.51 -5.84
N VAL A 649 5.31 38.05 -6.26
CA VAL A 649 4.06 38.79 -6.18
C VAL A 649 2.99 37.85 -5.65
N GLY A 650 2.20 38.31 -4.69
CA GLY A 650 1.15 37.52 -4.06
C GLY A 650 -0.04 38.35 -3.66
N ALA A 651 -1.15 37.68 -3.44
CA ALA A 651 -2.33 38.25 -2.83
C ALA A 651 -2.71 37.45 -1.59
N PHE A 652 -3.47 38.08 -0.71
CA PHE A 652 -3.92 37.48 0.53
C PHE A 652 -5.39 37.83 0.81
N GLY A 653 -6.02 36.94 1.57
CA GLY A 653 -7.34 37.13 2.15
C GLY A 653 -7.35 36.55 3.55
N ALA A 654 -7.79 37.35 4.51
CA ALA A 654 -7.73 37.03 5.93
C ALA A 654 -9.00 37.47 6.64
N ASN A 655 -9.47 36.65 7.57
CA ASN A 655 -10.65 36.90 8.39
C ASN A 655 -10.19 37.26 9.81
N LYS A 656 -10.93 38.17 10.46
CA LYS A 656 -10.67 38.67 11.82
C LYS A 656 -10.83 37.58 12.91
#